data_AF-A0A1F2WTD1-F1
#
_entry.id   AF-A0A1F2WTD1-F1
#
_cell.length_a   1.000
_cell.length_b   1.000
_cell.length_c   1.000
_cell.angle_alpha   90.00
_cell.angle_beta   90.00
_cell.angle_gamma   90.00
#
_symmetry.space_group_name_H-M   'P 1'
#
loop_
_entity.id
_entity.type
_entity.pdbx_description
1 polymer ?
#
loop_
_entity_poly.entity_id
_entity_poly.type
_entity_poly.pdbx_seq_one_letter_code
_entity_poly.pdbx_strand_id
1 'polypeptide(L)'
;MTKRVRKILLGNVYVLGIASLVWLIIRSGRKPSRLSYPCQKAALANTSVLFAGTAIPVAIRLPAWIRHSSCAESRISSRVLRIAEMTGLFFLAGLLAFSLLVGFGSAPRLNDEMRAAAAALTLPELYSSSPDASNIYIAEGIPANSERGVDSLIDIMDTNGLQFFKGSGLAKASGPAGIVGSNDIVLIKVNGEWRERGGTNTDVIKGLVNAIIHHPDGFTGEVVIVENGQWDSYMDNRPDNQNPASCNAEDHGQSFNDVAMMFAGSHAVSVYDWTAVQTQSVGEFLGGDGRDGYVYVPEIEEGYPKFTTVYGTRISLRYGYWNGSSYDNDRLKFLNAPVLKDHSGGGVTACIKHFMGVQDLYQMTQNPPHDAMINQGIFGKLMNVARFPDLNIVDAIWTIPAGGPNGPYGNAVRLNRLLASRDPVALDYYCGKYMLLPISGDARHDPNNAAGNFHKMVWSTRDALLGGGKQVTTDEAMMNVYKSSVPDVPPDTPYEYFLAEGCTDYGFETWVLVANPNDQPATVSISYYTEEGPRNAVPVTLPAHSRLTVNASSTIWAKSSGIRVGSDQLVHVERAMYWNNRIEGHTAIGTASGAGEWYLAEGCTDFGFETWLTVLNPASSDALVNLRFLTEKGEIDGGRVAVPALSRRNIRINDWISASNVSSIVSSDKPVVAEVSMYGQGRRSGTCSMGMKYPAQKWYLAEGATHSGFDTWLLLLNPQPETANVTVNVDSTGSRLDPINMQLAPLSRTTLHLNDVMPGKDVSLSVDS
;
A
#
# COMPACT_ATOMS: atom_id res chain seq x y z
N MET A 1 37.80 -11.39 45.46
CA MET A 1 37.90 -12.87 45.40
C MET A 1 39.39 -13.26 45.28
N THR A 2 39.94 -14.05 46.22
CA THR A 2 41.36 -14.46 46.19
C THR A 2 41.70 -15.32 44.97
N LYS A 3 42.92 -15.22 44.40
CA LYS A 3 43.38 -15.97 43.21
C LYS A 3 43.11 -17.49 43.30
N ARG A 4 43.18 -18.09 44.49
CA ARG A 4 42.91 -19.52 44.75
C ARG A 4 41.45 -19.91 44.51
N VAL A 5 40.51 -19.07 44.95
CA VAL A 5 39.05 -19.28 44.79
C VAL A 5 38.63 -19.08 43.32
N ARG A 6 39.25 -18.13 42.61
CA ARG A 6 39.01 -17.92 41.17
C ARG A 6 39.49 -19.09 40.31
N LYS A 7 40.61 -19.72 40.67
CA LYS A 7 41.13 -20.91 39.98
C LYS A 7 40.26 -22.16 40.21
N ILE A 8 39.63 -22.30 41.38
CA ILE A 8 38.72 -23.42 41.68
C ILE A 8 37.36 -23.23 40.98
N LEU A 9 36.81 -22.01 40.97
CA LEU A 9 35.51 -21.72 40.35
C LEU A 9 35.55 -21.66 38.81
N LEU A 10 36.61 -21.12 38.21
CA LEU A 10 36.71 -20.95 36.76
C LEU A 10 37.63 -21.99 36.09
N GLY A 11 38.47 -22.69 36.85
CA GLY A 11 39.38 -23.72 36.32
C GLY A 11 38.81 -25.13 36.33
N ASN A 12 37.62 -25.34 36.91
CA ASN A 12 36.93 -26.62 36.92
C ASN A 12 35.55 -26.47 36.28
N VAL A 13 35.42 -27.00 35.06
CA VAL A 13 34.20 -26.93 34.25
C VAL A 13 32.97 -27.51 34.96
N TYR A 14 33.16 -28.48 35.86
CA TYR A 14 32.07 -29.07 36.63
C TYR A 14 31.55 -28.12 37.71
N VAL A 15 32.45 -27.42 38.39
CA VAL A 15 32.09 -26.45 39.43
C VAL A 15 31.38 -25.24 38.80
N LEU A 16 31.87 -24.76 37.66
CA LEU A 16 31.25 -23.65 36.93
C LEU A 16 29.87 -24.03 36.38
N GLY A 17 29.73 -25.23 35.81
CA GLY A 17 28.47 -25.75 35.28
C GLY A 17 27.40 -25.93 36.37
N ILE A 18 27.75 -26.52 37.52
CA ILE A 18 26.83 -26.72 38.64
C ILE A 18 26.42 -25.37 39.25
N ALA A 19 27.37 -24.45 39.45
CA ALA A 19 27.07 -23.12 39.97
C ALA A 19 26.15 -22.33 39.01
N SER A 20 26.36 -22.49 37.70
CA SER A 20 25.52 -21.87 36.67
C SER A 20 24.10 -22.45 36.65
N LEU A 21 23.95 -23.77 36.82
CA LEU A 21 22.65 -24.44 36.89
C LEU A 21 21.85 -23.99 38.13
N VAL A 22 22.48 -23.96 39.30
CA VAL A 22 21.85 -23.49 40.55
C VAL A 22 21.43 -22.03 40.41
N TRP A 23 22.30 -21.19 39.85
CA TRP A 23 21.99 -19.79 39.60
C TRP A 23 20.82 -19.62 38.62
N LEU A 24 20.79 -20.43 37.54
CA LEU A 24 19.73 -20.42 36.53
C LEU A 24 18.37 -20.80 37.13
N ILE A 25 18.32 -21.84 37.96
CA ILE A 25 17.08 -22.29 38.64
C ILE A 25 16.56 -21.20 39.57
N ILE A 26 17.44 -20.63 40.41
CA ILE A 26 17.06 -19.61 41.39
C ILE A 26 16.58 -18.33 40.70
N ARG A 27 17.26 -17.88 39.63
CA ARG A 27 16.96 -16.60 38.98
C ARG A 27 15.84 -16.66 37.95
N SER A 28 15.59 -17.81 37.34
CA SER A 28 14.46 -17.96 36.40
C SER A 28 13.14 -18.19 37.15
N GLY A 29 13.16 -18.87 38.30
CA GLY A 29 11.96 -19.16 39.07
C GLY A 29 10.93 -19.95 38.24
N ARG A 30 9.63 -19.71 38.49
CA ARG A 30 8.53 -20.41 37.78
C ARG A 30 8.08 -19.73 36.47
N LYS A 31 8.74 -18.66 36.00
CA LYS A 31 8.35 -17.92 34.78
C LYS A 31 9.32 -18.26 33.63
N PRO A 32 8.91 -19.05 32.62
CA PRO A 32 9.79 -19.51 31.54
C PRO A 32 10.40 -18.38 30.69
N SER A 33 9.70 -17.26 30.54
CA SER A 33 10.16 -16.11 29.74
C SER A 33 11.47 -15.49 30.25
N ARG A 34 11.84 -15.69 31.51
CA ARG A 34 13.08 -15.16 32.12
C ARG A 34 14.35 -15.87 31.63
N LEU A 35 14.22 -17.00 30.93
CA LEU A 35 15.35 -17.68 30.28
C LEU A 35 15.91 -16.89 29.09
N SER A 36 15.15 -15.92 28.57
CA SER A 36 15.58 -15.05 27.47
C SER A 36 16.65 -14.01 27.87
N TYR A 37 16.82 -13.76 29.18
CA TYR A 37 17.74 -12.75 29.71
C TYR A 37 19.22 -13.13 29.50
N PRO A 38 20.12 -12.15 29.27
CA PRO A 38 21.51 -12.41 28.88
C PRO A 38 22.28 -13.30 29.87
N CYS A 39 22.09 -13.07 31.17
CA CYS A 39 22.77 -13.79 32.24
C CYS A 39 22.27 -15.25 32.35
N GLN A 40 20.98 -15.48 32.10
CA GLN A 40 20.32 -16.78 32.07
C GLN A 40 20.75 -17.58 30.85
N LYS A 41 20.92 -16.94 29.69
CA LYS A 41 21.51 -17.56 28.50
C LYS A 41 22.96 -18.00 28.73
N ALA A 42 23.77 -17.15 29.34
CA ALA A 42 25.16 -17.49 29.66
C ALA A 42 25.25 -18.64 30.70
N ALA A 43 24.42 -18.61 31.73
CA ALA A 43 24.33 -19.68 32.71
C ALA A 43 23.83 -21.00 32.10
N LEU A 44 22.88 -20.94 31.17
CA LEU A 44 22.39 -22.08 30.42
C LEU A 44 23.50 -22.69 29.55
N ALA A 45 24.28 -21.88 28.83
CA ALA A 45 25.40 -22.34 28.01
C ALA A 45 26.50 -23.04 28.85
N ASN A 46 26.89 -22.46 29.99
CA ASN A 46 27.85 -23.09 30.91
C ASN A 46 27.33 -24.41 31.49
N THR A 47 26.02 -24.48 31.72
CA THR A 47 25.35 -25.69 32.17
C THR A 47 25.38 -26.76 31.07
N SER A 48 25.25 -26.41 29.79
CA SER A 48 25.31 -27.36 28.67
C SER A 48 26.65 -28.08 28.58
N VAL A 49 27.76 -27.36 28.83
CA VAL A 49 29.13 -27.92 28.81
C VAL A 49 29.32 -28.98 29.90
N LEU A 50 28.67 -28.82 31.07
CA LEU A 50 28.64 -29.81 32.15
C LEU A 50 28.11 -31.16 31.65
N PHE A 51 27.00 -31.15 30.91
CA PHE A 51 26.31 -32.36 30.47
C PHE A 51 27.00 -33.00 29.25
N ALA A 52 27.57 -32.20 28.34
CA ALA A 52 28.36 -32.71 27.22
C ALA A 52 29.64 -33.43 27.68
N GLY A 53 30.32 -32.93 28.73
CA GLY A 53 31.53 -33.52 29.29
C GLY A 53 31.31 -34.83 30.07
N THR A 54 30.08 -35.13 30.51
CA THR A 54 29.74 -36.37 31.24
C THR A 54 29.04 -37.44 30.41
N ALA A 55 28.34 -37.06 29.34
CA ALA A 55 27.53 -37.99 28.55
C ALA A 55 28.39 -38.93 27.67
N ILE A 56 29.51 -38.44 27.14
CA ILE A 56 30.36 -39.18 26.20
C ILE A 56 31.05 -40.41 26.87
N PRO A 57 31.67 -40.30 28.06
CA PRO A 57 32.31 -41.47 28.71
C PRO A 57 31.31 -42.54 29.16
N VAL A 58 30.08 -42.16 29.51
CA VAL A 58 29.02 -43.07 29.97
C VAL A 58 28.38 -43.80 28.80
N ALA A 59 28.10 -43.10 27.69
CA ALA A 59 27.56 -43.70 26.46
C ALA A 59 28.52 -44.73 25.84
N ILE A 60 29.83 -44.50 25.92
CA ILE A 60 30.86 -45.43 25.41
C ILE A 60 30.95 -46.70 26.28
N ARG A 61 30.67 -46.62 27.59
CA ARG A 61 30.80 -47.76 28.53
C ARG A 61 29.50 -48.56 28.73
N LEU A 62 28.36 -48.02 28.34
CA LEU A 62 27.04 -48.65 28.48
C LEU A 62 26.94 -50.03 27.79
N PRO A 63 27.46 -50.25 26.57
CA PRO A 63 27.36 -51.54 25.89
C PRO A 63 28.21 -52.65 26.56
N ALA A 64 29.31 -52.28 27.21
CA ALA A 64 30.17 -53.22 27.93
C ALA A 64 29.58 -53.63 29.29
N TRP A 65 28.81 -52.73 29.93
CA TRP A 65 28.18 -52.98 31.22
C TRP A 65 26.93 -53.86 31.11
N ILE A 66 26.16 -53.72 30.02
CA ILE A 66 24.95 -54.52 29.74
C ILE A 66 25.30 -55.96 29.32
N ARG A 67 26.48 -56.22 28.74
CA ARG A 67 26.91 -57.59 28.39
C ARG A 67 27.33 -58.45 29.58
N HIS A 68 27.61 -57.86 30.74
CA HIS A 68 28.10 -58.60 31.92
C HIS A 68 27.01 -58.97 32.94
N SER A 69 25.78 -58.49 32.77
CA SER A 69 24.69 -58.68 33.75
C SER A 69 23.72 -59.82 33.42
N SER A 70 24.00 -60.66 32.43
CA SER A 70 23.25 -61.89 32.18
C SER A 70 23.80 -63.09 32.97
N CYS A 71 23.81 -63.00 34.31
CA CYS A 71 23.75 -64.19 35.18
C CYS A 71 23.49 -63.80 36.64
N ALA A 72 22.65 -64.60 37.28
CA ALA A 72 22.36 -64.67 38.72
C ALA A 72 21.42 -63.60 39.33
N GLU A 73 20.33 -64.11 39.89
CA GLU A 73 19.48 -63.45 40.89
C GLU A 73 20.32 -62.87 42.02
N SER A 74 20.18 -61.56 42.29
CA SER A 74 20.33 -61.05 43.65
C SER A 74 19.75 -59.64 43.80
N ARG A 75 19.27 -59.35 45.01
CA ARG A 75 18.76 -58.06 45.49
C ARG A 75 19.62 -56.89 45.03
N ILE A 76 19.13 -56.15 44.03
CA ILE A 76 19.71 -54.90 43.60
C ILE A 76 19.52 -53.88 44.74
N SER A 77 20.62 -53.53 45.41
CA SER A 77 20.59 -52.55 46.50
C SER A 77 20.05 -51.21 46.02
N SER A 78 19.31 -50.51 46.88
CA SER A 78 18.71 -49.19 46.65
C SER A 78 19.69 -48.10 46.17
N ARG A 79 21.01 -48.35 46.22
CA ARG A 79 22.05 -47.48 45.66
C ARG A 79 22.18 -47.61 44.14
N VAL A 80 22.01 -48.81 43.57
CA VAL A 80 22.09 -49.04 42.12
C VAL A 80 20.87 -48.45 41.40
N LEU A 81 19.70 -48.55 42.02
CA LEU A 81 18.46 -47.94 41.51
C LEU A 81 18.54 -46.40 41.51
N ARG A 82 19.08 -45.79 42.57
CA ARG A 82 19.29 -44.32 42.63
C ARG A 82 20.33 -43.83 41.64
N ILE A 83 21.39 -44.61 41.39
CA ILE A 83 22.39 -44.26 40.37
C ILE A 83 21.75 -44.36 38.97
N ALA A 84 20.96 -45.39 38.68
CA ALA A 84 20.23 -45.52 37.42
C ALA A 84 19.20 -44.39 37.20
N GLU A 85 18.45 -44.00 38.23
CA GLU A 85 17.52 -42.86 38.20
C GLU A 85 18.24 -41.53 37.98
N MET A 86 19.38 -41.30 38.66
CA MET A 86 20.20 -40.11 38.42
C MET A 86 20.75 -40.11 36.99
N THR A 87 21.32 -41.22 36.52
CA THR A 87 21.83 -41.29 35.13
C THR A 87 20.72 -41.07 34.11
N GLY A 88 19.50 -41.58 34.36
CA GLY A 88 18.31 -41.33 33.56
C GLY A 88 17.88 -39.86 33.56
N LEU A 89 17.90 -39.19 34.71
CA LEU A 89 17.64 -37.75 34.84
C LEU A 89 18.69 -36.88 34.14
N PHE A 90 19.97 -37.26 34.22
CA PHE A 90 21.06 -36.57 33.54
C PHE A 90 21.01 -36.80 32.02
N PHE A 91 20.56 -37.97 31.56
CA PHE A 91 20.34 -38.25 30.15
C PHE A 91 19.10 -37.51 29.61
N LEU A 92 18.02 -37.43 30.38
CA LEU A 92 16.81 -36.68 30.05
C LEU A 92 17.08 -35.16 30.04
N ALA A 93 17.86 -34.64 30.99
CA ALA A 93 18.32 -33.25 30.99
C ALA A 93 19.30 -32.96 29.86
N GLY A 94 20.15 -33.94 29.49
CA GLY A 94 21.01 -33.88 28.31
C GLY A 94 20.21 -33.86 27.00
N LEU A 95 19.13 -34.64 26.90
CA LEU A 95 18.17 -34.62 25.80
C LEU A 95 17.38 -33.31 25.74
N LEU A 96 16.98 -32.76 26.89
CA LEU A 96 16.32 -31.46 26.98
C LEU A 96 17.27 -30.30 26.60
N ALA A 97 18.53 -30.39 27.00
CA ALA A 97 19.56 -29.44 26.62
C ALA A 97 19.93 -29.59 25.14
N PHE A 98 19.96 -30.83 24.62
CA PHE A 98 20.19 -31.13 23.21
C PHE A 98 19.02 -30.67 22.34
N SER A 99 17.76 -30.77 22.78
CA SER A 99 16.61 -30.21 22.06
C SER A 99 16.53 -28.67 22.15
N LEU A 100 17.15 -28.07 23.17
CA LEU A 100 17.32 -26.62 23.29
C LEU A 100 18.54 -26.06 22.52
N LEU A 101 19.58 -26.88 22.26
CA LEU A 101 20.81 -26.50 21.53
C LEU A 101 20.80 -26.90 20.06
N VAL A 102 20.36 -28.13 19.77
CA VAL A 102 20.01 -28.60 18.44
C VAL A 102 18.53 -28.25 18.27
N GLY A 103 18.28 -26.96 18.09
CA GLY A 103 16.97 -26.52 17.64
C GLY A 103 16.57 -27.38 16.44
N PHE A 104 15.30 -27.77 16.39
CA PHE A 104 14.60 -28.04 15.13
C PHE A 104 15.22 -27.14 14.05
N GLY A 105 15.79 -27.76 13.01
CA GLY A 105 16.73 -27.13 12.07
C GLY A 105 16.45 -25.65 11.93
N SER A 106 17.39 -24.82 12.40
CA SER A 106 17.17 -23.38 12.53
C SER A 106 16.61 -22.85 11.21
N ALA A 107 15.33 -22.46 11.22
CA ALA A 107 14.73 -21.80 10.07
C ALA A 107 15.69 -20.69 9.63
N PRO A 108 15.94 -20.54 8.32
CA PRO A 108 16.86 -19.52 7.85
C PRO A 108 16.44 -18.18 8.44
N ARG A 109 17.43 -17.38 8.84
CA ARG A 109 17.18 -16.01 9.31
C ARG A 109 17.51 -15.06 8.19
N LEU A 110 16.77 -13.96 8.14
CA LEU A 110 17.08 -12.86 7.23
C LEU A 110 18.55 -12.45 7.37
N ASN A 111 19.25 -12.34 6.24
CA ASN A 111 20.67 -11.98 6.16
C ASN A 111 20.89 -10.93 5.07
N ASP A 112 22.12 -10.44 4.94
CA ASP A 112 22.45 -9.36 4.00
C ASP A 112 22.37 -9.81 2.53
N GLU A 113 22.63 -11.09 2.24
CA GLU A 113 22.47 -11.67 0.90
C GLU A 113 21.01 -11.62 0.45
N MET A 114 20.07 -11.99 1.32
CA MET A 114 18.63 -11.89 1.06
C MET A 114 18.21 -10.43 0.86
N ARG A 115 18.76 -9.47 1.62
CA ARG A 115 18.47 -8.05 1.41
C ARG A 115 18.97 -7.55 0.05
N ALA A 116 20.18 -7.98 -0.35
CA ALA A 116 20.74 -7.65 -1.66
C ALA A 116 19.93 -8.29 -2.80
N ALA A 117 19.55 -9.57 -2.65
CA ALA A 117 18.72 -10.29 -3.60
C ALA A 117 17.33 -9.63 -3.77
N ALA A 118 16.72 -9.19 -2.66
CA ALA A 118 15.47 -8.45 -2.68
C ALA A 118 15.59 -7.10 -3.43
N ALA A 119 16.67 -6.35 -3.19
CA ALA A 119 16.92 -5.08 -3.87
C ALA A 119 17.20 -5.25 -5.37
N ALA A 120 17.77 -6.37 -5.78
CA ALA A 120 18.07 -6.70 -7.17
C ALA A 120 16.95 -7.49 -7.87
N LEU A 121 15.85 -7.79 -7.18
CA LEU A 121 14.81 -8.68 -7.69
C LEU A 121 14.10 -8.05 -8.89
N THR A 122 14.26 -8.68 -10.06
CA THR A 122 13.48 -8.39 -11.26
C THR A 122 12.49 -9.53 -11.51
N LEU A 123 11.23 -9.19 -11.71
CA LEU A 123 10.19 -10.16 -12.00
C LEU A 123 10.10 -10.39 -13.52
N PRO A 124 9.98 -11.64 -14.02
CA PRO A 124 9.82 -11.89 -15.45
C PRO A 124 8.37 -11.67 -15.90
N GLU A 125 8.16 -11.19 -17.13
CA GLU A 125 6.84 -11.25 -17.78
C GLU A 125 6.66 -12.65 -18.37
N LEU A 126 5.44 -13.16 -18.30
CA LEU A 126 5.01 -14.39 -18.95
C LEU A 126 3.92 -14.02 -19.95
N TYR A 127 3.88 -14.74 -21.07
CA TYR A 127 2.91 -14.48 -22.13
C TYR A 127 2.34 -15.80 -22.63
N SER A 128 1.04 -15.83 -22.75
CA SER A 128 0.25 -16.89 -23.35
C SER A 128 -0.77 -16.28 -24.30
N SER A 129 -0.84 -16.82 -25.52
CA SER A 129 -1.89 -16.47 -26.47
C SER A 129 -3.21 -17.19 -26.20
N SER A 130 -3.28 -18.02 -25.16
CA SER A 130 -4.50 -18.75 -24.81
C SER A 130 -5.54 -17.80 -24.21
N PRO A 131 -6.80 -17.82 -24.66
CA PRO A 131 -7.88 -17.04 -24.04
C PRO A 131 -8.18 -17.51 -22.61
N ASP A 132 -7.80 -18.75 -22.28
CA ASP A 132 -7.98 -19.34 -20.96
C ASP A 132 -6.73 -19.20 -20.07
N ALA A 133 -5.78 -18.35 -20.45
CA ALA A 133 -4.60 -18.09 -19.63
C ALA A 133 -4.98 -17.34 -18.33
N SER A 134 -4.30 -17.69 -17.25
CA SER A 134 -4.43 -16.98 -15.98
C SER A 134 -3.62 -15.69 -16.00
N ASN A 135 -4.26 -14.56 -15.76
CA ASN A 135 -3.62 -13.25 -15.74
C ASN A 135 -3.15 -12.90 -14.32
N ILE A 136 -1.92 -12.43 -14.21
CA ILE A 136 -1.30 -11.89 -13.00
C ILE A 136 -0.95 -10.43 -13.28
N TYR A 137 -1.43 -9.53 -12.44
CA TYR A 137 -1.21 -8.08 -12.55
C TYR A 137 -0.28 -7.66 -11.42
N ILE A 138 0.78 -6.90 -11.71
CA ILE A 138 1.82 -6.54 -10.75
C ILE A 138 2.02 -5.04 -10.74
N ALA A 139 1.64 -4.37 -9.67
CA ALA A 139 2.04 -3.00 -9.41
C ALA A 139 3.44 -2.99 -8.77
N GLU A 140 4.41 -2.37 -9.42
CA GLU A 140 5.78 -2.19 -8.94
C GLU A 140 6.04 -0.74 -8.52
N GLY A 141 7.05 -0.52 -7.66
CA GLY A 141 7.45 0.83 -7.25
C GLY A 141 6.46 1.53 -6.32
N ILE A 142 5.64 0.75 -5.61
CA ILE A 142 4.60 1.28 -4.72
C ILE A 142 5.25 2.19 -3.65
N PRO A 143 4.80 3.45 -3.53
CA PRO A 143 5.37 4.38 -2.57
C PRO A 143 5.06 3.94 -1.14
N ALA A 144 5.71 4.59 -0.17
CA ALA A 144 5.53 4.26 1.24
C ALA A 144 4.07 4.34 1.67
N ASN A 145 3.34 5.37 1.27
CA ASN A 145 1.90 5.44 1.43
C ASN A 145 1.17 4.47 0.48
N SER A 146 0.98 3.22 0.90
CA SER A 146 0.52 2.15 0.02
C SER A 146 -0.95 2.21 -0.40
N GLU A 147 -1.72 3.22 0.03
CA GLU A 147 -3.05 3.52 -0.52
C GLU A 147 -2.98 3.60 -2.06
N ARG A 148 -1.94 4.28 -2.56
CA ARG A 148 -1.69 4.49 -3.99
C ARG A 148 -1.27 3.24 -4.74
N GLY A 149 -0.74 2.24 -4.02
CA GLY A 149 -0.37 0.97 -4.61
C GLY A 149 -1.57 0.23 -5.18
N VAL A 150 -2.73 0.38 -4.54
CA VAL A 150 -3.99 -0.22 -5.00
C VAL A 150 -4.45 0.44 -6.29
N ASP A 151 -4.34 1.77 -6.42
CA ASP A 151 -4.73 2.48 -7.65
C ASP A 151 -3.85 2.07 -8.83
N SER A 152 -2.52 1.98 -8.65
CA SER A 152 -1.63 1.48 -9.70
C SER A 152 -1.92 0.02 -10.07
N LEU A 153 -2.33 -0.82 -9.11
CA LEU A 153 -2.75 -2.19 -9.38
C LEU A 153 -4.05 -2.24 -10.20
N ILE A 154 -5.06 -1.43 -9.84
CA ILE A 154 -6.32 -1.31 -10.59
C ILE A 154 -6.05 -0.81 -12.02
N ASP A 155 -5.13 0.13 -12.22
CA ASP A 155 -4.75 0.65 -13.54
C ASP A 155 -4.14 -0.45 -14.43
N ILE A 156 -3.26 -1.27 -13.87
CA ILE A 156 -2.65 -2.39 -14.59
C ILE A 156 -3.70 -3.45 -14.93
N MET A 157 -4.64 -3.72 -14.02
CA MET A 157 -5.77 -4.61 -14.28
C MET A 157 -6.66 -4.09 -15.42
N ASP A 158 -7.07 -2.81 -15.35
CA ASP A 158 -7.98 -2.21 -16.33
C ASP A 158 -7.38 -2.18 -17.73
N THR A 159 -6.14 -1.72 -17.85
CA THR A 159 -5.43 -1.66 -19.15
C THR A 159 -5.13 -3.04 -19.74
N ASN A 160 -5.25 -4.11 -18.95
CA ASN A 160 -5.05 -5.48 -19.37
C ASN A 160 -6.31 -6.35 -19.17
N GLY A 161 -7.48 -5.74 -19.37
CA GLY A 161 -8.74 -6.44 -19.60
C GLY A 161 -9.50 -6.91 -18.36
N LEU A 162 -9.16 -6.41 -17.17
CA LEU A 162 -9.88 -6.71 -15.93
C LEU A 162 -10.30 -5.41 -15.21
N GLN A 163 -11.53 -4.98 -15.46
CA GLN A 163 -12.13 -3.85 -14.75
C GLN A 163 -12.36 -4.20 -13.27
N PHE A 164 -11.94 -3.32 -12.37
CA PHE A 164 -12.20 -3.49 -10.94
C PHE A 164 -13.67 -3.20 -10.59
N PHE A 165 -14.26 -2.17 -11.21
CA PHE A 165 -15.63 -1.73 -10.96
C PHE A 165 -16.62 -2.31 -11.96
N LYS A 166 -17.75 -2.81 -11.47
CA LYS A 166 -18.86 -3.29 -12.29
C LYS A 166 -19.83 -2.13 -12.53
N GLY A 167 -19.92 -1.67 -13.76
CA GLY A 167 -20.75 -0.52 -14.12
C GLY A 167 -20.97 -0.36 -15.62
N SER A 168 -21.36 0.85 -16.02
CA SER A 168 -21.74 1.17 -17.41
C SER A 168 -20.58 1.17 -18.41
N GLY A 169 -19.33 1.20 -17.95
CA GLY A 169 -18.14 1.28 -18.82
C GLY A 169 -17.72 2.70 -19.22
N LEU A 170 -18.40 3.73 -18.72
CA LEU A 170 -18.11 5.13 -19.06
C LEU A 170 -16.98 5.74 -18.21
N ALA A 171 -16.63 5.11 -17.09
CA ALA A 171 -15.58 5.56 -16.18
C ALA A 171 -14.39 4.59 -16.21
N LYS A 172 -13.18 5.09 -15.93
CA LYS A 172 -11.96 4.27 -15.82
C LYS A 172 -12.13 3.12 -14.84
N ALA A 173 -11.54 1.97 -15.19
CA ALA A 173 -11.65 0.72 -14.44
C ALA A 173 -13.09 0.23 -14.21
N SER A 174 -14.09 0.80 -14.92
CA SER A 174 -15.49 0.37 -14.87
C SER A 174 -15.87 -0.37 -16.15
N GLY A 175 -16.65 -1.44 -16.01
CA GLY A 175 -17.19 -2.18 -17.14
C GLY A 175 -18.26 -3.18 -16.72
N PRO A 176 -19.07 -3.69 -17.66
CA PRO A 176 -20.18 -4.60 -17.33
C PRO A 176 -19.71 -5.92 -16.71
N ALA A 177 -18.47 -6.34 -16.98
CA ALA A 177 -17.85 -7.54 -16.45
C ALA A 177 -16.94 -7.28 -15.23
N GLY A 178 -16.96 -6.06 -14.67
CA GLY A 178 -16.13 -5.67 -13.54
C GLY A 178 -16.44 -6.47 -12.26
N ILE A 179 -15.55 -6.35 -11.27
CA ILE A 179 -15.58 -7.18 -10.06
C ILE A 179 -16.61 -6.67 -9.05
N VAL A 180 -16.49 -5.40 -8.64
CA VAL A 180 -17.26 -4.80 -7.54
C VAL A 180 -18.31 -3.86 -8.09
N GLY A 181 -19.59 -4.15 -7.89
CA GLY A 181 -20.70 -3.26 -8.19
C GLY A 181 -20.94 -2.22 -7.09
N SER A 182 -21.63 -1.15 -7.46
CA SER A 182 -21.92 -0.01 -6.59
C SER A 182 -22.74 -0.35 -5.34
N ASN A 183 -23.48 -1.46 -5.33
CA ASN A 183 -24.33 -1.86 -4.20
C ASN A 183 -23.91 -3.18 -3.56
N ASP A 184 -22.74 -3.71 -3.90
CA ASP A 184 -22.25 -5.00 -3.41
C ASP A 184 -21.84 -4.98 -1.94
N ILE A 185 -21.87 -6.15 -1.30
CA ILE A 185 -21.26 -6.40 0.01
C ILE A 185 -19.88 -7.00 -0.25
N VAL A 186 -18.81 -6.28 0.09
CA VAL A 186 -17.44 -6.67 -0.20
C VAL A 186 -16.73 -7.13 1.06
N LEU A 187 -16.43 -8.41 1.14
CA LEU A 187 -15.58 -8.97 2.17
C LEU A 187 -14.11 -8.85 1.75
N ILE A 188 -13.30 -8.23 2.60
CA ILE A 188 -11.84 -8.17 2.44
C ILE A 188 -11.22 -9.10 3.47
N LYS A 189 -10.80 -10.29 3.04
CA LYS A 189 -10.10 -11.26 3.89
C LYS A 189 -8.65 -10.83 4.03
N VAL A 190 -8.24 -10.43 5.22
CA VAL A 190 -6.87 -10.00 5.55
C VAL A 190 -6.15 -11.05 6.39
N ASN A 191 -4.83 -10.94 6.55
CA ASN A 191 -4.07 -11.72 7.53
C ASN A 191 -3.98 -10.94 8.84
N GLY A 192 -4.80 -11.33 9.82
CA GLY A 192 -4.90 -10.69 11.12
C GLY A 192 -4.42 -11.56 12.28
N GLU A 193 -3.92 -12.77 12.05
CA GLU A 193 -3.37 -13.64 13.10
C GLU A 193 -2.04 -13.11 13.66
N TRP A 194 -1.26 -12.40 12.85
CA TRP A 194 0.11 -12.01 13.19
C TRP A 194 0.29 -10.49 13.24
N ARG A 195 1.16 -10.04 14.15
CA ARG A 195 1.60 -8.65 14.25
C ARG A 195 2.66 -8.31 13.20
N GLU A 196 3.08 -7.06 13.20
CA GLU A 196 4.21 -6.50 12.45
C GLU A 196 4.09 -6.86 10.98
N ARG A 197 5.13 -7.35 10.31
CA ARG A 197 5.08 -7.70 8.88
C ARG A 197 4.44 -9.07 8.62
N GLY A 198 4.00 -9.78 9.68
CA GLY A 198 3.26 -11.03 9.57
C GLY A 198 1.80 -10.84 9.18
N GLY A 199 1.21 -9.67 9.42
CA GLY A 199 -0.16 -9.32 9.02
C GLY A 199 -0.22 -8.66 7.63
N THR A 200 -1.41 -8.52 7.06
CA THR A 200 -1.60 -7.77 5.80
C THR A 200 -1.42 -6.27 6.03
N ASN A 201 -0.79 -5.56 5.10
CA ASN A 201 -0.56 -4.14 5.23
C ASN A 201 -1.86 -3.32 5.30
N THR A 202 -2.09 -2.60 6.40
CA THR A 202 -3.33 -1.85 6.62
C THR A 202 -3.44 -0.64 5.68
N ASP A 203 -2.32 -0.06 5.22
CA ASP A 203 -2.35 1.00 4.22
C ASP A 203 -2.83 0.47 2.87
N VAL A 204 -2.60 -0.81 2.54
CA VAL A 204 -3.17 -1.49 1.35
C VAL A 204 -4.67 -1.68 1.53
N ILE A 205 -5.10 -2.09 2.72
CA ILE A 205 -6.53 -2.27 3.02
C ILE A 205 -7.27 -0.93 2.98
N LYS A 206 -6.66 0.13 3.52
CA LYS A 206 -7.17 1.50 3.40
C LYS A 206 -7.32 1.92 1.94
N GLY A 207 -6.31 1.67 1.10
CA GLY A 207 -6.40 1.92 -0.35
C GLY A 207 -7.53 1.15 -1.01
N LEU A 208 -7.71 -0.12 -0.66
CA LEU A 208 -8.78 -0.97 -1.21
C LEU A 208 -10.18 -0.51 -0.79
N VAL A 209 -10.36 -0.20 0.50
CA VAL A 209 -11.61 0.40 1.01
C VAL A 209 -11.88 1.72 0.30
N ASN A 210 -10.87 2.59 0.20
CA ASN A 210 -10.98 3.89 -0.46
C ASN A 210 -11.40 3.76 -1.94
N ALA A 211 -10.81 2.82 -2.69
CA ALA A 211 -11.20 2.56 -4.06
C ALA A 211 -12.66 2.08 -4.16
N ILE A 212 -13.08 1.16 -3.30
CA ILE A 212 -14.44 0.61 -3.31
C ILE A 212 -15.49 1.68 -3.00
N ILE A 213 -15.31 2.48 -1.95
CA ILE A 213 -16.32 3.48 -1.55
C ILE A 213 -16.44 4.62 -2.57
N HIS A 214 -15.38 4.88 -3.34
CA HIS A 214 -15.40 5.83 -4.45
C HIS A 214 -15.70 5.17 -5.80
N HIS A 215 -16.46 4.06 -5.78
CA HIS A 215 -17.00 3.46 -6.99
C HIS A 215 -17.54 4.56 -7.93
N PRO A 216 -17.23 4.54 -9.25
CA PRO A 216 -17.55 5.65 -10.15
C PRO A 216 -19.05 5.94 -10.28
N ASP A 217 -19.89 4.91 -10.12
CA ASP A 217 -21.35 5.04 -10.09
C ASP A 217 -21.92 5.41 -8.68
N GLY A 218 -21.05 5.69 -7.70
CA GLY A 218 -21.36 5.93 -6.29
C GLY A 218 -21.59 4.63 -5.49
N PHE A 219 -20.90 4.44 -4.36
CA PHE A 219 -21.03 3.22 -3.56
C PHE A 219 -22.13 3.34 -2.50
N THR A 220 -23.03 2.35 -2.49
CA THR A 220 -24.17 2.20 -1.56
C THR A 220 -24.17 0.84 -0.84
N GLY A 221 -23.17 0.02 -1.14
CA GLY A 221 -22.96 -1.28 -0.54
C GLY A 221 -22.33 -1.23 0.85
N GLU A 222 -21.72 -2.34 1.25
CA GLU A 222 -21.00 -2.45 2.52
C GLU A 222 -19.62 -3.06 2.30
N VAL A 223 -18.60 -2.59 3.02
CA VAL A 223 -17.27 -3.21 3.05
C VAL A 223 -17.02 -3.79 4.44
N VAL A 224 -16.61 -5.06 4.50
CA VAL A 224 -16.34 -5.76 5.76
C VAL A 224 -14.95 -6.37 5.71
N ILE A 225 -14.08 -5.92 6.59
CA ILE A 225 -12.75 -6.52 6.76
C ILE A 225 -12.88 -7.73 7.69
N VAL A 226 -12.47 -8.91 7.23
CA VAL A 226 -12.73 -10.19 7.91
C VAL A 226 -11.46 -11.02 8.10
N GLU A 227 -11.42 -11.80 9.18
CA GLU A 227 -10.35 -12.76 9.49
C GLU A 227 -10.81 -13.74 10.57
N ASN A 228 -10.33 -14.99 10.51
CA ASN A 228 -10.19 -15.89 11.65
C ASN A 228 -8.72 -16.06 12.04
N GLY A 229 -8.32 -15.44 13.14
CA GLY A 229 -6.98 -15.50 13.71
C GLY A 229 -6.66 -16.81 14.44
N GLN A 230 -7.59 -17.77 14.48
CA GLN A 230 -7.47 -19.03 15.20
C GLN A 230 -7.26 -18.82 16.71
N TRP A 231 -6.03 -18.73 17.19
CA TRP A 231 -5.72 -18.55 18.61
C TRP A 231 -5.33 -17.12 18.98
N ASP A 232 -5.06 -16.25 18.00
CA ASP A 232 -4.70 -14.85 18.25
C ASP A 232 -5.21 -13.94 17.13
N SER A 233 -5.64 -12.72 17.45
CA SER A 233 -6.22 -11.80 16.47
C SER A 233 -5.80 -10.36 16.71
N TYR A 234 -5.39 -9.71 15.63
CA TYR A 234 -4.84 -8.35 15.51
C TYR A 234 -5.69 -7.48 14.57
N MET A 235 -7.00 -7.69 14.56
CA MET A 235 -7.99 -6.89 13.80
C MET A 235 -8.42 -5.58 14.49
N ASP A 236 -8.14 -5.53 15.79
CA ASP A 236 -8.47 -4.57 16.86
C ASP A 236 -9.95 -4.19 17.08
N ASN A 237 -10.66 -5.08 17.76
CA ASN A 237 -11.96 -4.82 18.38
C ASN A 237 -11.87 -5.03 19.92
N ARG A 238 -10.72 -4.74 20.56
CA ARG A 238 -10.52 -4.99 22.01
C ARG A 238 -10.63 -3.71 22.84
N PRO A 239 -11.26 -3.74 24.04
CA PRO A 239 -11.43 -2.56 24.90
C PRO A 239 -10.13 -1.94 25.42
N ASP A 240 -8.98 -2.63 25.31
CA ASP A 240 -7.71 -2.21 25.87
C ASP A 240 -6.81 -1.45 24.88
N ASN A 241 -7.12 -1.43 23.57
CA ASN A 241 -6.45 -0.64 22.52
C ASN A 241 -4.90 -0.62 22.61
N GLN A 242 -4.29 -1.72 23.04
CA GLN A 242 -2.83 -1.86 23.18
C GLN A 242 -2.17 -2.47 21.94
N ASN A 243 -2.95 -2.90 20.95
CA ASN A 243 -2.47 -3.49 19.70
C ASN A 243 -2.12 -2.54 18.55
N PRO A 244 -2.50 -1.24 18.50
CA PRO A 244 -2.27 -0.44 17.30
C PRO A 244 -0.79 -0.35 16.96
N ALA A 245 0.11 -0.26 17.95
CA ALA A 245 1.56 -0.02 17.79
C ALA A 245 2.38 -1.15 17.13
N SER A 246 1.75 -2.16 16.53
CA SER A 246 2.44 -3.30 15.93
C SER A 246 1.75 -3.80 14.65
N CYS A 247 1.13 -2.93 13.86
CA CYS A 247 0.50 -3.30 12.59
C CYS A 247 1.50 -3.28 11.40
N ASN A 248 1.19 -4.03 10.34
CA ASN A 248 1.90 -3.93 9.07
C ASN A 248 1.47 -2.63 8.38
N ALA A 249 2.22 -1.55 8.51
CA ALA A 249 1.89 -0.26 7.90
C ALA A 249 3.13 0.61 7.78
N GLU A 250 3.03 1.81 7.19
CA GLU A 250 3.99 2.88 7.47
C GLU A 250 3.66 3.57 8.80
N ASP A 251 2.38 3.87 9.05
CA ASP A 251 1.91 4.22 10.38
C ASP A 251 1.64 2.96 11.19
N HIS A 252 2.67 2.54 11.92
CA HIS A 252 2.62 1.35 12.77
C HIS A 252 1.59 1.42 13.89
N GLY A 253 0.84 2.53 14.07
CA GLY A 253 -0.28 2.68 15.00
C GLY A 253 -1.65 2.46 14.37
N GLN A 254 -1.74 2.08 13.08
CA GLN A 254 -3.01 1.93 12.36
C GLN A 254 -3.46 0.46 12.33
N SER A 255 -4.57 0.13 13.01
CA SER A 255 -5.20 -1.19 12.94
C SER A 255 -6.21 -1.32 11.79
N PHE A 256 -6.67 -2.53 11.49
CA PHE A 256 -7.76 -2.74 10.54
C PHE A 256 -9.07 -2.07 10.97
N ASN A 257 -9.35 -2.02 12.28
CA ASN A 257 -10.50 -1.29 12.80
C ASN A 257 -10.33 0.23 12.69
N ASP A 258 -9.13 0.77 12.90
CA ASP A 258 -8.88 2.20 12.64
C ASP A 258 -9.17 2.53 11.17
N VAL A 259 -8.73 1.67 10.24
CA VAL A 259 -9.06 1.81 8.81
C VAL A 259 -10.57 1.82 8.59
N ALA A 260 -11.32 0.88 9.17
CA ALA A 260 -12.78 0.88 9.03
C ALA A 260 -13.42 2.17 9.59
N MET A 261 -12.96 2.62 10.76
CA MET A 261 -13.45 3.81 11.43
C MET A 261 -13.17 5.11 10.68
N MET A 262 -12.13 5.17 9.84
CA MET A 262 -11.88 6.32 8.94
C MET A 262 -13.05 6.58 7.98
N PHE A 263 -13.80 5.54 7.61
CA PHE A 263 -14.87 5.62 6.61
C PHE A 263 -16.28 5.39 7.18
N ALA A 264 -16.40 4.80 8.36
CA ALA A 264 -17.68 4.44 9.00
C ALA A 264 -18.66 5.61 9.20
N GLY A 265 -18.17 6.86 9.23
CA GLY A 265 -18.99 8.07 9.34
C GLY A 265 -19.72 8.48 8.04
N SER A 266 -19.27 7.99 6.88
CA SER A 266 -19.83 8.32 5.57
C SER A 266 -20.32 7.10 4.79
N HIS A 267 -19.76 5.91 5.03
CA HIS A 267 -20.09 4.66 4.35
C HIS A 267 -20.20 3.50 5.33
N ALA A 268 -20.90 2.43 4.95
CA ALA A 268 -20.96 1.20 5.75
C ALA A 268 -19.65 0.42 5.60
N VAL A 269 -18.70 0.68 6.51
CA VAL A 269 -17.40 0.00 6.56
C VAL A 269 -17.19 -0.52 7.98
N SER A 270 -16.91 -1.82 8.12
CA SER A 270 -16.72 -2.45 9.44
C SER A 270 -15.66 -3.55 9.43
N VAL A 271 -15.27 -3.98 10.63
CA VAL A 271 -14.49 -5.20 10.85
C VAL A 271 -15.42 -6.27 11.43
N TYR A 272 -15.30 -7.50 10.95
CA TYR A 272 -15.86 -8.66 11.62
C TYR A 272 -14.76 -9.70 11.88
N ASP A 273 -14.40 -9.88 13.15
CA ASP A 273 -13.41 -10.86 13.57
C ASP A 273 -14.06 -12.23 13.80
N TRP A 274 -13.90 -13.14 12.84
CA TRP A 274 -14.45 -14.50 12.91
C TRP A 274 -13.86 -15.31 14.06
N THR A 275 -12.69 -14.93 14.61
CA THR A 275 -12.12 -15.55 15.82
C THR A 275 -13.10 -15.51 17.00
N ALA A 276 -13.97 -14.49 17.05
CA ALA A 276 -14.98 -14.34 18.11
C ALA A 276 -16.08 -15.41 18.06
N VAL A 277 -16.33 -16.01 16.89
CA VAL A 277 -17.42 -16.97 16.66
C VAL A 277 -16.92 -18.34 16.21
N GLN A 278 -15.60 -18.51 16.09
CA GLN A 278 -14.96 -19.71 15.55
C GLN A 278 -15.44 -21.01 16.25
N THR A 279 -15.56 -21.01 17.58
CA THR A 279 -15.99 -22.18 18.36
C THR A 279 -17.49 -22.51 18.23
N GLN A 280 -18.27 -21.68 17.52
CA GLN A 280 -19.73 -21.79 17.48
C GLN A 280 -20.18 -22.53 16.23
N SER A 281 -20.55 -23.80 16.36
CA SER A 281 -21.23 -24.53 15.29
C SER A 281 -22.71 -24.13 15.20
N VAL A 282 -23.14 -23.71 14.00
CA VAL A 282 -24.48 -23.18 13.73
C VAL A 282 -25.08 -23.77 12.47
N GLY A 283 -26.41 -23.67 12.33
CA GLY A 283 -27.13 -23.92 11.08
C GLY A 283 -27.16 -22.68 10.17
N GLU A 284 -27.74 -22.81 8.98
CA GLU A 284 -27.91 -21.69 8.05
C GLU A 284 -29.09 -20.76 8.39
N PHE A 285 -29.05 -19.52 7.88
CA PHE A 285 -30.15 -18.55 8.07
C PHE A 285 -31.48 -19.06 7.50
N LEU A 286 -31.46 -19.71 6.34
CA LEU A 286 -32.65 -20.35 5.76
C LEU A 286 -33.25 -21.44 6.66
N GLY A 287 -32.42 -22.08 7.50
CA GLY A 287 -32.84 -23.05 8.50
C GLY A 287 -33.39 -22.43 9.79
N GLY A 288 -33.48 -21.10 9.86
CA GLY A 288 -33.96 -20.36 11.03
C GLY A 288 -32.91 -20.12 12.11
N ASP A 289 -31.65 -20.50 11.90
CA ASP A 289 -30.58 -20.22 12.86
C ASP A 289 -29.98 -18.82 12.58
N GLY A 290 -30.38 -17.85 13.40
CA GLY A 290 -29.93 -16.47 13.32
C GLY A 290 -28.61 -16.17 14.02
N ARG A 291 -27.96 -17.17 14.64
CA ARG A 291 -26.69 -16.98 15.39
C ARG A 291 -25.50 -16.90 14.44
N ASP A 292 -24.51 -16.13 14.83
CA ASP A 292 -23.23 -16.07 14.14
C ASP A 292 -22.34 -17.27 14.51
N GLY A 293 -21.56 -17.79 13.57
CA GLY A 293 -20.73 -18.97 13.77
C GLY A 293 -20.30 -19.63 12.48
N TYR A 294 -19.96 -20.91 12.56
CA TYR A 294 -19.50 -21.73 11.46
C TYR A 294 -20.53 -22.80 11.10
N VAL A 295 -20.87 -22.87 9.82
CA VAL A 295 -21.72 -23.92 9.25
C VAL A 295 -20.82 -25.05 8.76
N TYR A 296 -21.01 -26.24 9.31
CA TYR A 296 -20.23 -27.43 8.94
C TYR A 296 -20.69 -28.02 7.61
N VAL A 297 -19.74 -28.47 6.81
CA VAL A 297 -19.90 -29.05 5.48
C VAL A 297 -19.33 -30.48 5.49
N PRO A 298 -20.19 -31.49 5.70
CA PRO A 298 -19.73 -32.88 5.81
C PRO A 298 -18.98 -33.39 4.59
N GLU A 299 -19.28 -32.88 3.39
CA GLU A 299 -18.68 -33.32 2.13
C GLU A 299 -17.17 -33.04 2.03
N ILE A 300 -16.68 -32.05 2.76
CA ILE A 300 -15.28 -31.65 2.78
C ILE A 300 -14.70 -31.63 4.20
N GLU A 301 -15.48 -32.07 5.20
CA GLU A 301 -15.11 -32.07 6.61
C GLU A 301 -14.66 -30.71 7.16
N GLU A 302 -15.21 -29.60 6.65
CA GLU A 302 -14.81 -28.23 7.01
C GLU A 302 -16.00 -27.34 7.37
N GLY A 303 -15.73 -26.22 8.05
CA GLY A 303 -16.74 -25.17 8.30
C GLY A 303 -16.47 -23.90 7.50
N TYR A 304 -17.51 -23.12 7.24
CA TYR A 304 -17.39 -21.74 6.73
C TYR A 304 -18.18 -20.76 7.59
N PRO A 305 -17.77 -19.47 7.67
CA PRO A 305 -18.41 -18.49 8.53
C PRO A 305 -19.75 -18.00 7.99
N LYS A 306 -20.65 -17.74 8.92
CA LYS A 306 -21.95 -17.09 8.72
C LYS A 306 -22.17 -16.10 9.87
N PHE A 307 -22.49 -14.85 9.57
CA PHE A 307 -22.48 -13.78 10.57
C PHE A 307 -23.38 -12.60 10.20
N THR A 308 -23.61 -11.73 11.19
CA THR A 308 -24.35 -10.46 11.02
C THR A 308 -23.44 -9.29 11.34
N THR A 309 -23.27 -8.35 10.41
CA THR A 309 -22.41 -7.17 10.62
C THR A 309 -23.03 -6.18 11.59
N VAL A 310 -22.24 -5.18 12.03
CA VAL A 310 -22.74 -4.10 12.90
C VAL A 310 -23.86 -3.27 12.24
N TYR A 311 -23.93 -3.27 10.91
CA TYR A 311 -24.98 -2.62 10.12
C TYR A 311 -26.22 -3.52 9.90
N GLY A 312 -26.23 -4.73 10.47
CA GLY A 312 -27.35 -5.67 10.39
C GLY A 312 -27.35 -6.55 9.14
N THR A 313 -26.31 -6.47 8.30
CA THR A 313 -26.18 -7.27 7.08
C THR A 313 -25.87 -8.71 7.45
N ARG A 314 -26.71 -9.64 7.01
CA ARG A 314 -26.59 -11.08 7.29
C ARG A 314 -25.90 -11.79 6.13
N ILE A 315 -24.80 -12.46 6.40
CA ILE A 315 -23.90 -13.01 5.39
C ILE A 315 -23.65 -14.49 5.69
N SER A 316 -23.95 -15.35 4.72
CA SER A 316 -23.39 -16.71 4.64
C SER A 316 -22.28 -16.68 3.62
N LEU A 317 -21.06 -17.12 3.97
CA LEU A 317 -19.96 -17.11 2.99
C LEU A 317 -20.30 -18.00 1.78
N ARG A 318 -21.08 -19.07 1.99
CA ARG A 318 -21.50 -19.99 0.93
C ARG A 318 -22.62 -19.45 0.05
N TYR A 319 -23.65 -18.89 0.67
CA TYR A 319 -24.88 -18.55 -0.05
C TYR A 319 -25.03 -17.07 -0.38
N GLY A 320 -24.28 -16.18 0.27
CA GLY A 320 -24.32 -14.75 0.03
C GLY A 320 -25.11 -13.96 1.06
N TYR A 321 -25.65 -12.82 0.63
CA TYR A 321 -26.44 -11.92 1.45
C TYR A 321 -27.83 -12.47 1.73
N TRP A 322 -28.22 -12.60 2.99
CA TRP A 322 -29.55 -13.03 3.40
C TRP A 322 -30.48 -11.82 3.59
N ASN A 323 -31.49 -11.69 2.73
CA ASN A 323 -32.44 -10.58 2.76
C ASN A 323 -33.63 -10.79 3.72
N GLY A 324 -33.69 -11.93 4.42
CA GLY A 324 -34.81 -12.33 5.29
C GLY A 324 -35.65 -13.48 4.74
N SER A 325 -35.60 -13.77 3.44
CA SER A 325 -36.36 -14.84 2.80
C SER A 325 -35.55 -15.67 1.79
N SER A 326 -34.56 -15.08 1.14
CA SER A 326 -33.65 -15.74 0.21
C SER A 326 -32.23 -15.20 0.32
N TYR A 327 -31.29 -15.94 -0.29
CA TYR A 327 -29.93 -15.45 -0.47
C TYR A 327 -29.75 -14.76 -1.83
N ASP A 328 -28.98 -13.68 -1.83
CA ASP A 328 -28.43 -13.02 -3.00
C ASP A 328 -26.91 -13.25 -3.01
N ASN A 329 -26.48 -14.22 -3.82
CA ASN A 329 -25.08 -14.61 -3.90
C ASN A 329 -24.25 -13.68 -4.80
N ASP A 330 -24.90 -13.03 -5.77
CA ASP A 330 -24.24 -12.16 -6.74
C ASP A 330 -23.77 -10.86 -6.09
N ARG A 331 -24.48 -10.41 -5.06
CA ARG A 331 -24.18 -9.19 -4.29
C ARG A 331 -23.00 -9.33 -3.32
N LEU A 332 -22.63 -10.55 -2.92
CA LEU A 332 -21.46 -10.76 -2.07
C LEU A 332 -20.20 -10.79 -2.95
N LYS A 333 -19.12 -10.11 -2.57
CA LYS A 333 -17.78 -10.19 -3.18
C LYS A 333 -16.75 -10.60 -2.13
N PHE A 334 -15.78 -11.40 -2.53
CA PHE A 334 -14.72 -11.91 -1.65
C PHE A 334 -13.35 -11.58 -2.21
N LEU A 335 -12.71 -10.56 -1.64
CA LEU A 335 -11.36 -10.14 -1.98
C LEU A 335 -10.37 -10.75 -0.97
N ASN A 336 -9.46 -11.59 -1.44
CA ASN A 336 -8.50 -12.32 -0.62
C ASN A 336 -7.15 -11.59 -0.61
N ALA A 337 -6.77 -10.98 0.51
CA ALA A 337 -5.60 -10.10 0.62
C ALA A 337 -4.52 -10.63 1.58
N PRO A 338 -3.77 -11.70 1.24
CA PRO A 338 -2.69 -12.22 2.07
C PRO A 338 -1.41 -11.37 2.01
N VAL A 339 -0.54 -11.48 3.02
CA VAL A 339 0.86 -11.05 2.95
C VAL A 339 1.77 -12.19 2.49
N LEU A 340 2.78 -11.89 1.66
CA LEU A 340 3.75 -12.85 1.15
C LEU A 340 4.83 -13.17 2.20
N LYS A 341 4.91 -14.44 2.63
CA LYS A 341 5.90 -14.87 3.64
C LYS A 341 6.31 -16.34 3.57
N ASP A 342 7.54 -16.61 4.03
CA ASP A 342 8.02 -17.96 4.38
C ASP A 342 7.15 -18.57 5.48
N HIS A 343 7.04 -19.90 5.45
CA HIS A 343 6.40 -20.67 6.50
C HIS A 343 7.09 -22.02 6.67
N SER A 344 7.53 -22.32 7.91
CA SER A 344 8.24 -23.56 8.25
C SER A 344 7.55 -24.84 7.76
N GLY A 345 6.22 -24.96 7.95
CA GLY A 345 5.41 -26.08 7.47
C GLY A 345 5.04 -26.06 5.98
N GLY A 346 4.39 -24.98 5.50
CA GLY A 346 3.83 -24.91 4.13
C GLY A 346 4.80 -24.44 3.04
N GLY A 347 6.00 -23.99 3.40
CA GLY A 347 6.94 -23.33 2.49
C GLY A 347 6.54 -21.88 2.29
N VAL A 348 5.48 -21.61 1.54
CA VAL A 348 5.00 -20.25 1.23
C VAL A 348 3.62 -20.02 1.86
N THR A 349 3.41 -18.83 2.43
CA THR A 349 2.09 -18.29 2.73
C THR A 349 1.78 -17.19 1.74
N ALA A 350 0.71 -17.40 0.99
CA ALA A 350 0.08 -16.44 0.07
C ALA A 350 -1.42 -16.82 -0.03
N CYS A 351 -2.04 -16.81 -1.20
CA CYS A 351 -3.48 -16.90 -1.41
C CYS A 351 -4.10 -18.22 -0.94
N ILE A 352 -3.49 -19.36 -1.25
CA ILE A 352 -4.06 -20.68 -0.93
C ILE A 352 -4.08 -20.90 0.57
N LYS A 353 -2.92 -20.74 1.22
CA LYS A 353 -2.79 -20.95 2.67
C LYS A 353 -3.62 -19.95 3.48
N HIS A 354 -3.96 -18.80 2.92
CA HIS A 354 -4.76 -17.78 3.59
C HIS A 354 -6.17 -18.25 3.98
N PHE A 355 -6.70 -19.25 3.26
CA PHE A 355 -7.97 -19.89 3.59
C PHE A 355 -7.96 -20.70 4.90
N MET A 356 -6.79 -20.86 5.53
CA MET A 356 -6.71 -21.31 6.93
C MET A 356 -7.55 -20.41 7.85
N GLY A 357 -7.52 -19.10 7.61
CA GLY A 357 -8.34 -18.11 8.34
C GLY A 357 -9.78 -18.00 7.84
N VAL A 358 -10.26 -18.97 7.06
CA VAL A 358 -11.67 -19.07 6.64
C VAL A 358 -12.36 -20.26 7.30
N GLN A 359 -11.65 -21.34 7.66
CA GLN A 359 -12.24 -22.50 8.34
C GLN A 359 -12.10 -22.43 9.88
N ASP A 360 -12.89 -23.23 10.60
CA ASP A 360 -12.65 -23.53 12.04
C ASP A 360 -13.22 -24.88 12.52
N LEU A 361 -13.94 -25.62 11.67
CA LEU A 361 -14.62 -26.86 12.06
C LEU A 361 -14.05 -28.08 11.35
N TYR A 362 -12.74 -28.12 11.08
CA TYR A 362 -12.12 -29.28 10.46
C TYR A 362 -12.36 -30.54 11.29
N GLN A 363 -13.07 -31.52 10.71
CA GLN A 363 -13.51 -32.74 11.40
C GLN A 363 -14.29 -32.47 12.69
N MET A 364 -15.05 -31.37 12.73
CA MET A 364 -15.75 -30.87 13.92
C MET A 364 -14.82 -30.55 15.10
N THR A 365 -13.56 -30.21 14.81
CA THR A 365 -12.55 -29.76 15.77
C THR A 365 -11.93 -28.45 15.30
N GLN A 366 -11.25 -27.73 16.20
CA GLN A 366 -10.49 -26.53 15.87
C GLN A 366 -9.05 -26.85 15.43
N ASN A 367 -8.78 -28.10 15.03
CA ASN A 367 -7.44 -28.48 14.61
C ASN A 367 -7.18 -27.91 13.21
N PRO A 368 -6.13 -27.12 13.01
CA PRO A 368 -5.85 -26.57 11.70
C PRO A 368 -5.43 -27.71 10.74
N PRO A 369 -6.08 -27.84 9.56
CA PRO A 369 -5.94 -28.96 8.63
C PRO A 369 -4.62 -28.92 7.83
N HIS A 370 -3.47 -28.77 8.49
CA HIS A 370 -2.17 -28.59 7.82
C HIS A 370 -1.82 -29.73 6.84
N ASP A 371 -2.03 -30.98 7.25
CA ASP A 371 -1.75 -32.14 6.39
C ASP A 371 -2.72 -32.22 5.20
N ALA A 372 -4.02 -32.02 5.44
CA ALA A 372 -5.03 -32.02 4.40
C ALA A 372 -4.88 -30.83 3.43
N MET A 373 -4.42 -29.67 3.91
CA MET A 373 -4.03 -28.52 3.08
C MET A 373 -2.89 -28.89 2.13
N ILE A 374 -1.86 -29.58 2.62
CA ILE A 374 -0.69 -29.92 1.81
C ILE A 374 -1.00 -31.06 0.84
N ASN A 375 -1.68 -32.10 1.29
CA ASN A 375 -1.78 -33.37 0.56
C ASN A 375 -3.14 -33.60 -0.11
N GLN A 376 -4.19 -32.87 0.26
CA GLN A 376 -5.56 -33.18 -0.15
C GLN A 376 -6.31 -31.97 -0.76
N GLY A 377 -5.66 -30.82 -0.88
CA GLY A 377 -6.25 -29.61 -1.48
C GLY A 377 -7.47 -29.09 -0.71
N ILE A 378 -7.51 -29.27 0.62
CA ILE A 378 -8.71 -28.99 1.44
C ILE A 378 -9.22 -27.55 1.27
N PHE A 379 -8.33 -26.57 1.09
CA PHE A 379 -8.72 -25.18 0.86
C PHE A 379 -9.23 -24.93 -0.57
N GLY A 380 -8.74 -25.65 -1.58
CA GLY A 380 -9.37 -25.66 -2.90
C GLY A 380 -10.80 -26.21 -2.85
N LYS A 381 -11.04 -27.25 -2.02
CA LYS A 381 -12.39 -27.78 -1.79
C LYS A 381 -13.28 -26.77 -1.06
N LEU A 382 -12.76 -26.10 -0.03
CA LEU A 382 -13.48 -25.03 0.69
C LEU A 382 -13.82 -23.86 -0.24
N MET A 383 -12.90 -23.43 -1.10
CA MET A 383 -13.15 -22.41 -2.12
C MET A 383 -14.27 -22.82 -3.08
N ASN A 384 -14.32 -24.08 -3.51
CA ASN A 384 -15.38 -24.58 -4.37
C ASN A 384 -16.75 -24.62 -3.69
N VAL A 385 -16.79 -24.98 -2.41
CA VAL A 385 -18.05 -25.20 -1.69
C VAL A 385 -18.59 -23.92 -1.04
N ALA A 386 -17.73 -23.13 -0.41
CA ALA A 386 -18.10 -21.90 0.26
C ALA A 386 -17.99 -20.71 -0.71
N ARG A 387 -16.78 -20.24 -0.99
CA ARG A 387 -16.60 -19.06 -1.85
C ARG A 387 -15.25 -19.08 -2.52
N PHE A 388 -15.26 -19.02 -3.84
CA PHE A 388 -14.05 -18.77 -4.62
C PHE A 388 -13.78 -17.26 -4.63
N PRO A 389 -12.54 -16.78 -4.38
CA PRO A 389 -12.24 -15.36 -4.39
C PRO A 389 -12.59 -14.69 -5.71
N ASP A 390 -13.25 -13.54 -5.65
CA ASP A 390 -13.52 -12.69 -6.80
C ASP A 390 -12.22 -12.02 -7.30
N LEU A 391 -11.26 -11.81 -6.38
CA LEU A 391 -9.89 -11.37 -6.64
C LEU A 391 -8.97 -11.78 -5.50
N ASN A 392 -7.74 -12.17 -5.81
CA ASN A 392 -6.67 -12.33 -4.84
C ASN A 392 -5.68 -11.17 -5.01
N ILE A 393 -5.23 -10.57 -3.91
CA ILE A 393 -4.27 -9.45 -3.88
C ILE A 393 -3.15 -9.80 -2.88
N VAL A 394 -2.00 -10.21 -3.36
CA VAL A 394 -0.83 -10.49 -2.51
C VAL A 394 -0.15 -9.17 -2.15
N ASP A 395 -0.14 -8.87 -0.85
CA ASP A 395 0.72 -7.84 -0.26
C ASP A 395 2.16 -8.34 -0.21
N ALA A 396 2.99 -7.79 -1.09
CA ALA A 396 4.42 -8.00 -1.12
C ALA A 396 5.20 -6.69 -0.96
N ILE A 397 4.61 -5.66 -0.32
CA ILE A 397 5.34 -4.42 -0.02
C ILE A 397 6.46 -4.74 0.97
N TRP A 398 6.09 -5.44 2.03
CA TRP A 398 7.01 -6.05 2.99
C TRP A 398 6.87 -7.56 2.92
N THR A 399 7.93 -8.24 2.52
CA THR A 399 7.97 -9.70 2.36
C THR A 399 8.87 -10.30 3.42
N ILE A 400 8.47 -11.44 4.00
CA ILE A 400 9.28 -12.17 4.97
C ILE A 400 9.91 -13.37 4.26
N PRO A 401 11.18 -13.28 3.81
CA PRO A 401 11.78 -14.35 3.02
C PRO A 401 12.22 -15.54 3.86
N ALA A 402 12.30 -15.39 5.19
CA ALA A 402 12.73 -16.46 6.08
C ALA A 402 12.29 -16.24 7.54
N GLY A 403 12.00 -17.33 8.25
CA GLY A 403 11.68 -17.33 9.68
C GLY A 403 10.24 -16.88 9.97
N GLY A 404 9.32 -17.05 9.01
CA GLY A 404 7.90 -16.83 9.23
C GLY A 404 7.27 -17.94 10.10
N PRO A 405 5.99 -17.80 10.51
CA PRO A 405 5.00 -16.86 9.99
C PRO A 405 4.84 -15.52 10.76
N ASN A 406 5.46 -15.37 11.94
CA ASN A 406 5.25 -14.22 12.84
C ASN A 406 5.78 -12.90 12.27
N GLY A 407 6.91 -12.92 11.56
CA GLY A 407 7.30 -11.80 10.71
C GLY A 407 7.59 -10.46 11.40
N PRO A 408 8.50 -10.39 12.39
CA PRO A 408 8.81 -9.11 13.02
C PRO A 408 9.40 -8.10 12.02
N TYR A 409 9.32 -6.79 12.29
CA TYR A 409 9.75 -5.70 11.41
C TYR A 409 11.18 -5.88 10.90
N GLY A 410 12.08 -6.34 11.75
CA GLY A 410 13.48 -6.59 11.40
C GLY A 410 13.72 -7.77 10.46
N ASN A 411 12.72 -8.65 10.28
CA ASN A 411 12.77 -9.89 9.49
C ASN A 411 12.06 -9.79 8.14
N ALA A 412 11.72 -8.58 7.70
CA ALA A 412 11.18 -8.34 6.36
C ALA A 412 12.18 -7.64 5.43
N VAL A 413 11.99 -7.86 4.13
CA VAL A 413 12.58 -7.07 3.05
C VAL A 413 11.47 -6.26 2.38
N ARG A 414 11.82 -5.08 1.88
CA ARG A 414 10.88 -4.21 1.19
C ARG A 414 10.98 -4.46 -0.31
N LEU A 415 9.89 -4.89 -0.95
CA LEU A 415 9.83 -5.06 -2.40
C LEU A 415 8.98 -3.99 -3.10
N ASN A 416 8.09 -3.30 -2.37
CA ASN A 416 7.19 -2.29 -2.94
C ASN A 416 6.32 -2.82 -4.09
N ARG A 417 5.72 -4.00 -3.88
CA ARG A 417 4.91 -4.68 -4.89
C ARG A 417 3.56 -5.12 -4.35
N LEU A 418 2.53 -5.01 -5.18
CA LEU A 418 1.25 -5.69 -5.03
C LEU A 418 1.01 -6.54 -6.26
N LEU A 419 0.49 -7.75 -6.07
CA LEU A 419 0.16 -8.65 -7.16
C LEU A 419 -1.29 -9.06 -7.06
N ALA A 420 -2.00 -9.14 -8.18
CA ALA A 420 -3.38 -9.61 -8.21
C ALA A 420 -3.65 -10.65 -9.28
N SER A 421 -4.58 -11.55 -8.99
CA SER A 421 -5.11 -12.52 -9.94
C SER A 421 -6.45 -13.08 -9.48
N ARG A 422 -7.30 -13.48 -10.44
CA ARG A 422 -8.45 -14.34 -10.17
C ARG A 422 -8.05 -15.80 -9.92
N ASP A 423 -6.83 -16.19 -10.30
CA ASP A 423 -6.29 -17.52 -10.10
C ASP A 423 -5.33 -17.55 -8.89
N PRO A 424 -5.74 -18.06 -7.72
CA PRO A 424 -4.88 -18.14 -6.55
C PRO A 424 -3.72 -19.15 -6.72
N VAL A 425 -3.85 -20.13 -7.62
CA VAL A 425 -2.82 -21.15 -7.87
C VAL A 425 -1.68 -20.56 -8.69
N ALA A 426 -2.00 -19.89 -9.80
CA ALA A 426 -0.98 -19.23 -10.61
C ALA A 426 -0.28 -18.13 -9.80
N LEU A 427 -1.03 -17.37 -8.99
CA LEU A 427 -0.47 -16.31 -8.18
C LEU A 427 0.49 -16.83 -7.09
N ASP A 428 0.11 -17.90 -6.36
CA ASP A 428 1.00 -18.53 -5.38
C ASP A 428 2.23 -19.13 -6.06
N TYR A 429 2.04 -19.87 -7.16
CA TYR A 429 3.13 -20.43 -7.96
C TYR A 429 4.14 -19.35 -8.35
N TYR A 430 3.66 -18.24 -8.90
CA TYR A 430 4.50 -17.13 -9.35
C TYR A 430 5.24 -16.47 -8.18
N CYS A 431 4.54 -16.18 -7.07
CA CYS A 431 5.15 -15.58 -5.87
C CYS A 431 6.23 -16.49 -5.27
N GLY A 432 5.99 -17.79 -5.19
CA GLY A 432 6.97 -18.76 -4.69
C GLY A 432 8.21 -18.82 -5.59
N LYS A 433 8.01 -19.03 -6.90
CA LYS A 433 9.10 -19.24 -7.87
C LYS A 433 9.92 -17.99 -8.15
N TYR A 434 9.27 -16.85 -8.34
CA TYR A 434 9.90 -15.63 -8.86
C TYR A 434 10.12 -14.56 -7.82
N MET A 435 9.59 -14.70 -6.60
CA MET A 435 9.83 -13.75 -5.52
C MET A 435 10.53 -14.39 -4.33
N LEU A 436 9.90 -15.36 -3.65
CA LEU A 436 10.47 -15.92 -2.42
C LEU A 436 11.69 -16.78 -2.68
N LEU A 437 11.67 -17.67 -3.67
CA LEU A 437 12.80 -18.54 -3.98
C LEU A 437 14.08 -17.75 -4.32
N PRO A 438 14.07 -16.74 -5.23
CA PRO A 438 15.29 -15.99 -5.56
C PRO A 438 15.81 -15.14 -4.41
N ILE A 439 14.93 -14.63 -3.54
CA ILE A 439 15.36 -13.86 -2.36
C ILE A 439 15.98 -14.79 -1.32
N SER A 440 15.29 -15.88 -0.99
CA SER A 440 15.63 -16.74 0.15
C SER A 440 16.71 -17.79 -0.16
N GLY A 441 16.82 -18.23 -1.41
CA GLY A 441 17.58 -19.42 -1.80
C GLY A 441 17.03 -20.74 -1.26
N ASP A 442 15.84 -20.74 -0.66
CA ASP A 442 15.27 -21.90 0.01
C ASP A 442 14.40 -22.74 -0.94
N ALA A 443 14.81 -23.99 -1.18
CA ALA A 443 14.10 -24.93 -2.04
C ALA A 443 12.67 -25.29 -1.55
N ARG A 444 12.29 -24.93 -0.32
CA ARG A 444 10.90 -25.04 0.17
C ARG A 444 9.95 -24.04 -0.50
N HIS A 445 10.48 -22.97 -1.09
CA HIS A 445 9.70 -21.97 -1.82
C HIS A 445 9.54 -22.28 -3.31
N ASP A 446 10.29 -23.26 -3.85
CA ASP A 446 10.19 -23.64 -5.25
C ASP A 446 8.91 -24.48 -5.49
N PRO A 447 7.93 -23.99 -6.25
CA PRO A 447 6.76 -24.78 -6.59
C PRO A 447 7.09 -25.98 -7.49
N ASN A 448 8.27 -26.04 -8.12
CA ASN A 448 8.67 -27.17 -8.97
C ASN A 448 9.41 -28.27 -8.20
N ASN A 449 9.71 -28.05 -6.92
CA ASN A 449 10.28 -29.07 -6.06
C ASN A 449 9.20 -30.07 -5.63
N ALA A 450 9.03 -31.15 -6.40
CA ALA A 450 7.99 -32.16 -6.18
C ALA A 450 8.00 -32.79 -4.76
N ALA A 451 9.14 -32.79 -4.08
CA ALA A 451 9.24 -33.28 -2.71
C ALA A 451 8.77 -32.25 -1.66
N GLY A 452 8.73 -30.97 -2.02
CA GLY A 452 8.40 -29.85 -1.15
C GLY A 452 6.91 -29.76 -0.80
N ASN A 453 6.62 -29.31 0.41
CA ASN A 453 5.23 -29.12 0.85
C ASN A 453 4.50 -28.02 0.07
N PHE A 454 5.23 -26.97 -0.36
CA PHE A 454 4.64 -25.90 -1.16
C PHE A 454 4.13 -26.42 -2.51
N HIS A 455 4.95 -27.21 -3.23
CA HIS A 455 4.52 -27.90 -4.44
C HIS A 455 3.25 -28.73 -4.22
N LYS A 456 3.24 -29.60 -3.21
CA LYS A 456 2.09 -30.47 -2.93
C LYS A 456 0.82 -29.67 -2.64
N MET A 457 0.93 -28.60 -1.86
CA MET A 457 -0.19 -27.70 -1.55
C MET A 457 -0.74 -27.03 -2.81
N VAL A 458 0.14 -26.52 -3.69
CA VAL A 458 -0.24 -25.88 -4.95
C VAL A 458 -0.92 -26.88 -5.89
N TRP A 459 -0.35 -28.08 -6.08
CA TRP A 459 -0.91 -29.10 -6.99
C TRP A 459 -2.22 -29.70 -6.48
N SER A 460 -2.29 -30.07 -5.20
CA SER A 460 -3.52 -30.64 -4.64
C SER A 460 -4.68 -29.64 -4.63
N THR A 461 -4.39 -28.36 -4.36
CA THR A 461 -5.37 -27.27 -4.49
C THR A 461 -5.79 -27.05 -5.94
N ARG A 462 -4.84 -27.00 -6.89
CA ARG A 462 -5.14 -26.92 -8.33
C ARG A 462 -6.11 -28.01 -8.75
N ASP A 463 -5.81 -29.26 -8.41
CA ASP A 463 -6.62 -30.41 -8.83
C ASP A 463 -8.04 -30.35 -8.23
N ALA A 464 -8.16 -29.93 -6.96
CA ALA A 464 -9.46 -29.70 -6.33
C ALA A 464 -10.27 -28.60 -7.05
N LEU A 465 -9.62 -27.47 -7.38
CA LEU A 465 -10.26 -26.34 -8.06
C LEU A 465 -10.67 -26.68 -9.51
N LEU A 466 -9.81 -27.36 -10.27
CA LEU A 466 -10.14 -27.88 -11.60
C LEU A 466 -11.32 -28.86 -11.54
N GLY A 467 -11.36 -29.74 -10.54
CA GLY A 467 -12.49 -30.64 -10.31
C GLY A 467 -13.81 -29.91 -10.00
N GLY A 468 -13.74 -28.67 -9.50
CA GLY A 468 -14.88 -27.77 -9.30
C GLY A 468 -15.17 -26.85 -10.49
N GLY A 469 -14.50 -27.04 -11.63
CA GLY A 469 -14.68 -26.25 -12.84
C GLY A 469 -14.06 -24.86 -12.80
N LYS A 470 -13.09 -24.61 -11.89
CA LYS A 470 -12.38 -23.33 -11.81
C LYS A 470 -11.20 -23.33 -12.79
N GLN A 471 -11.00 -22.22 -13.47
CA GLN A 471 -9.86 -21.99 -14.34
C GLN A 471 -8.66 -21.59 -13.47
N VAL A 472 -7.75 -22.55 -13.26
CA VAL A 472 -6.51 -22.35 -12.51
C VAL A 472 -5.35 -23.10 -13.16
N THR A 473 -4.13 -22.61 -13.01
CA THR A 473 -2.95 -23.23 -13.65
C THR A 473 -1.68 -23.19 -12.81
N THR A 474 -0.82 -24.18 -13.03
CA THR A 474 0.59 -24.20 -12.61
C THR A 474 1.54 -24.20 -13.82
N ASP A 475 0.98 -24.18 -15.03
CA ASP A 475 1.73 -24.14 -16.28
C ASP A 475 1.99 -22.69 -16.68
N GLU A 476 3.27 -22.32 -16.73
CA GLU A 476 3.72 -20.97 -17.09
C GLU A 476 3.35 -20.59 -18.52
N ALA A 477 3.19 -21.58 -19.42
CA ALA A 477 2.72 -21.35 -20.78
C ALA A 477 1.23 -20.96 -20.83
N MET A 478 0.52 -21.08 -19.70
CA MET A 478 -0.88 -20.65 -19.50
C MET A 478 -0.98 -19.45 -18.55
N MET A 479 0.11 -18.69 -18.36
CA MET A 479 0.11 -17.47 -17.54
C MET A 479 0.45 -16.23 -18.37
N ASN A 480 -0.26 -15.13 -18.11
CA ASN A 480 0.14 -13.80 -18.51
C ASN A 480 0.55 -12.99 -17.28
N VAL A 481 1.64 -12.23 -17.37
CA VAL A 481 2.10 -11.35 -16.28
C VAL A 481 2.26 -9.94 -16.82
N TYR A 482 1.47 -9.02 -16.28
CA TYR A 482 1.44 -7.61 -16.67
C TYR A 482 2.02 -6.73 -15.56
N LYS A 483 3.00 -5.86 -15.86
CA LYS A 483 3.67 -5.01 -14.86
C LYS A 483 3.53 -3.51 -15.05
N SER A 484 3.18 -3.08 -16.26
CA SER A 484 3.01 -1.68 -16.58
C SER A 484 1.74 -1.47 -17.35
N SER A 485 1.02 -0.42 -17.00
CA SER A 485 0.00 0.14 -17.86
C SER A 485 0.72 0.82 -19.03
N VAL A 486 0.45 0.42 -20.28
CA VAL A 486 1.03 1.09 -21.45
C VAL A 486 0.49 2.52 -21.51
N PRO A 487 1.33 3.58 -21.52
CA PRO A 487 0.83 4.94 -21.63
C PRO A 487 0.10 5.14 -22.96
N ASP A 488 -0.98 5.91 -22.93
CA ASP A 488 -1.70 6.24 -24.16
C ASP A 488 -0.88 7.23 -24.98
N VAL A 489 -1.07 7.23 -26.29
CA VAL A 489 -0.53 8.26 -27.18
C VAL A 489 -1.57 9.37 -27.31
N PRO A 490 -1.28 10.60 -26.86
CA PRO A 490 -2.19 11.73 -27.07
C PRO A 490 -2.52 11.91 -28.56
N PRO A 491 -3.79 12.08 -28.95
CA PRO A 491 -4.15 12.23 -30.37
C PRO A 491 -3.62 13.53 -30.95
N ASP A 492 -3.10 13.51 -32.18
CA ASP A 492 -2.71 14.72 -32.91
C ASP A 492 -3.93 15.59 -33.22
N THR A 493 -3.86 16.88 -32.91
CA THR A 493 -4.94 17.84 -33.13
C THR A 493 -4.39 19.19 -33.60
N PRO A 494 -5.11 19.94 -34.46
CA PRO A 494 -4.60 21.20 -35.00
C PRO A 494 -4.50 22.32 -33.95
N TYR A 495 -5.31 22.26 -32.88
CA TYR A 495 -5.27 23.20 -31.77
C TYR A 495 -5.15 22.47 -30.44
N GLU A 496 -4.37 23.04 -29.53
CA GLU A 496 -4.08 22.44 -28.24
C GLU A 496 -4.03 23.49 -27.14
N TYR A 497 -4.39 23.08 -25.92
CA TYR A 497 -4.17 23.82 -24.69
C TYR A 497 -3.54 22.90 -23.65
N PHE A 498 -2.69 23.47 -22.81
CA PHE A 498 -1.98 22.77 -21.76
C PHE A 498 -2.18 23.44 -20.42
N LEU A 499 -2.31 22.61 -19.37
CA LEU A 499 -2.24 23.00 -17.97
C LEU A 499 -1.30 22.04 -17.25
N ALA A 500 -0.41 22.55 -16.42
CA ALA A 500 0.58 21.73 -15.73
C ALA A 500 0.01 21.04 -14.49
N GLU A 501 -0.89 21.71 -13.77
CA GLU A 501 -1.54 21.23 -12.56
C GLU A 501 -2.84 20.46 -12.86
N GLY A 502 -3.13 19.54 -11.94
CA GLY A 502 -4.30 18.68 -11.89
C GLY A 502 -4.06 17.63 -10.80
N CYS A 503 -5.08 17.35 -10.00
CA CYS A 503 -5.04 16.29 -9.00
C CYS A 503 -6.41 15.67 -8.82
N THR A 504 -6.42 14.36 -8.81
CA THR A 504 -7.56 13.47 -8.66
C THR A 504 -7.40 12.61 -7.39
N ASP A 505 -6.40 12.96 -6.58
CA ASP A 505 -5.98 12.35 -5.32
C ASP A 505 -6.11 13.35 -4.16
N TYR A 506 -5.90 12.92 -2.92
CA TYR A 506 -5.89 13.74 -1.69
C TYR A 506 -7.18 14.55 -1.45
N GLY A 507 -8.32 14.03 -1.92
CA GLY A 507 -9.60 14.73 -1.85
C GLY A 507 -9.74 15.89 -2.84
N PHE A 508 -8.81 16.03 -3.79
CA PHE A 508 -8.95 16.96 -4.91
C PHE A 508 -9.84 16.36 -6.00
N GLU A 509 -10.74 17.20 -6.52
CA GLU A 509 -11.46 16.97 -7.75
C GLU A 509 -10.91 17.91 -8.82
N THR A 510 -10.48 17.36 -9.96
CA THR A 510 -10.07 18.17 -11.13
C THR A 510 -11.15 18.16 -12.18
N TRP A 511 -11.51 19.34 -12.67
CA TRP A 511 -12.52 19.54 -13.71
C TRP A 511 -11.90 20.33 -14.87
N VAL A 512 -12.05 19.79 -16.08
CA VAL A 512 -11.63 20.44 -17.33
C VAL A 512 -12.82 21.16 -17.93
N LEU A 513 -12.70 22.46 -18.12
CA LEU A 513 -13.73 23.33 -18.66
C LEU A 513 -13.34 23.73 -20.08
N VAL A 514 -14.23 23.51 -21.04
CA VAL A 514 -13.98 23.83 -22.45
C VAL A 514 -15.15 24.64 -22.99
N ALA A 515 -14.87 25.80 -23.56
CA ALA A 515 -15.85 26.64 -24.25
C ALA A 515 -15.58 26.63 -25.76
N ASN A 516 -16.64 26.43 -26.55
CA ASN A 516 -16.63 26.53 -28.00
C ASN A 516 -17.32 27.85 -28.41
N PRO A 517 -16.58 28.92 -28.71
CA PRO A 517 -17.16 30.19 -29.15
C PRO A 517 -17.49 30.21 -30.65
N ASN A 518 -17.22 29.13 -31.39
CA ASN A 518 -17.37 29.10 -32.84
C ASN A 518 -18.79 28.74 -33.28
N ASP A 519 -19.10 29.06 -34.54
CA ASP A 519 -20.37 28.69 -35.21
C ASP A 519 -20.46 27.20 -35.58
N GLN A 520 -19.37 26.44 -35.46
CA GLN A 520 -19.32 25.01 -35.76
C GLN A 520 -19.09 24.18 -34.49
N PRO A 521 -19.62 22.95 -34.40
CA PRO A 521 -19.24 22.01 -33.34
C PRO A 521 -17.72 21.76 -33.33
N ALA A 522 -17.17 21.54 -32.14
CA ALA A 522 -15.77 21.20 -31.93
C ALA A 522 -15.66 19.77 -31.37
N THR A 523 -14.82 18.94 -31.96
CA THR A 523 -14.41 17.67 -31.36
C THR A 523 -13.25 17.94 -30.42
N VAL A 524 -13.40 17.55 -29.16
CA VAL A 524 -12.43 17.79 -28.10
C VAL A 524 -11.89 16.47 -27.58
N SER A 525 -10.57 16.36 -27.51
CA SER A 525 -9.83 15.23 -26.93
C SER A 525 -9.06 15.71 -25.71
N ILE A 526 -9.13 14.97 -24.61
CA ILE A 526 -8.45 15.34 -23.35
C ILE A 526 -7.47 14.22 -23.01
N SER A 527 -6.22 14.59 -22.74
CA SER A 527 -5.17 13.67 -22.30
C SER A 527 -4.61 14.15 -20.97
N TYR A 528 -4.55 13.25 -19.98
CA TYR A 528 -4.03 13.51 -18.65
C TYR A 528 -2.61 12.93 -18.52
N TYR A 529 -1.63 13.80 -18.29
CA TYR A 529 -0.21 13.47 -18.24
C TYR A 529 0.17 13.12 -16.82
N THR A 530 0.16 11.82 -16.50
CA THR A 530 0.46 11.31 -15.16
C THR A 530 1.95 10.99 -15.00
N GLU A 531 2.39 10.69 -13.79
CA GLU A 531 3.77 10.22 -13.52
C GLU A 531 4.10 8.89 -14.23
N GLU A 532 3.08 8.11 -14.59
CA GLU A 532 3.18 6.85 -15.32
C GLU A 532 2.99 7.04 -16.85
N GLY A 533 2.81 8.29 -17.30
CA GLY A 533 2.55 8.66 -18.70
C GLY A 533 1.09 9.04 -18.98
N PRO A 534 0.74 9.35 -20.25
CA PRO A 534 -0.58 9.87 -20.58
C PRO A 534 -1.72 8.85 -20.47
N ARG A 535 -2.91 9.37 -20.17
CA ARG A 535 -4.21 8.68 -20.24
C ARG A 535 -5.21 9.52 -21.01
N ASN A 536 -5.84 8.96 -22.03
CA ASN A 536 -6.77 9.66 -22.91
C ASN A 536 -8.22 9.44 -22.46
N ALA A 537 -8.98 10.53 -22.37
CA ALA A 537 -10.42 10.47 -22.24
C ALA A 537 -11.07 10.10 -23.58
N VAL A 538 -12.29 9.58 -23.52
CA VAL A 538 -13.14 9.44 -24.72
C VAL A 538 -13.38 10.83 -25.33
N PRO A 539 -13.12 11.04 -26.64
CA PRO A 539 -13.38 12.33 -27.28
C PRO A 539 -14.85 12.73 -27.21
N VAL A 540 -15.11 14.03 -27.05
CA VAL A 540 -16.46 14.60 -26.91
C VAL A 540 -16.70 15.64 -27.99
N THR A 541 -17.86 15.59 -28.65
CA THR A 541 -18.31 16.66 -29.55
C THR A 541 -19.04 17.74 -28.76
N LEU A 542 -18.48 18.95 -28.77
CA LEU A 542 -19.02 20.14 -28.13
C LEU A 542 -19.78 20.99 -29.17
N PRO A 543 -21.10 21.23 -29.02
CA PRO A 543 -21.87 22.06 -29.95
C PRO A 543 -21.30 23.49 -30.10
N ALA A 544 -21.68 24.16 -31.20
CA ALA A 544 -21.42 25.58 -31.39
C ALA A 544 -21.98 26.43 -30.24
N HIS A 545 -21.31 27.54 -29.90
CA HIS A 545 -21.72 28.49 -28.86
C HIS A 545 -22.07 27.84 -27.52
N SER A 546 -21.30 26.83 -27.09
CA SER A 546 -21.60 26.05 -25.88
C SER A 546 -20.35 25.75 -25.05
N ARG A 547 -20.56 25.18 -23.85
CA ARG A 547 -19.47 24.78 -22.94
C ARG A 547 -19.66 23.37 -22.39
N LEU A 548 -18.54 22.71 -22.11
CA LEU A 548 -18.42 21.39 -21.50
C LEU A 548 -17.63 21.49 -20.19
N THR A 549 -17.97 20.64 -19.23
CA THR A 549 -17.17 20.42 -18.01
C THR A 549 -17.00 18.92 -17.83
N VAL A 550 -15.74 18.46 -17.80
CA VAL A 550 -15.38 17.04 -17.70
C VAL A 550 -14.69 16.81 -16.36
N ASN A 551 -15.16 15.83 -15.59
CA ASN A 551 -14.47 15.38 -14.38
C ASN A 551 -13.27 14.53 -14.78
N ALA A 552 -12.06 14.88 -14.34
CA ALA A 552 -10.86 14.10 -14.59
C ALA A 552 -10.93 12.70 -13.95
N SER A 553 -11.66 12.54 -12.83
CA SER A 553 -11.85 11.24 -12.15
C SER A 553 -12.53 10.18 -13.03
N SER A 554 -13.22 10.59 -14.10
CA SER A 554 -13.77 9.62 -15.06
C SER A 554 -12.70 8.93 -15.91
N THR A 555 -11.50 9.52 -16.01
CA THR A 555 -10.40 9.05 -16.87
C THR A 555 -9.13 8.72 -16.07
N ILE A 556 -8.87 9.39 -14.95
CA ILE A 556 -7.73 9.13 -14.09
C ILE A 556 -8.17 9.16 -12.62
N TRP A 557 -7.84 8.12 -11.88
CA TRP A 557 -8.24 7.97 -10.48
C TRP A 557 -7.03 8.05 -9.56
N ALA A 558 -7.09 8.86 -8.51
CA ALA A 558 -6.02 9.04 -7.53
C ALA A 558 -4.66 9.38 -8.17
N LYS A 559 -4.66 10.23 -9.20
CA LYS A 559 -3.43 10.68 -9.87
C LYS A 559 -3.27 12.20 -9.80
N SER A 560 -2.02 12.60 -9.66
CA SER A 560 -1.56 13.91 -10.10
C SER A 560 -1.39 13.90 -11.62
N SER A 561 -1.86 14.95 -12.31
CA SER A 561 -1.80 15.01 -13.78
C SER A 561 -1.59 16.42 -14.32
N GLY A 562 -0.84 16.54 -15.41
CA GLY A 562 -0.99 17.68 -16.33
C GLY A 562 -2.13 17.39 -17.30
N ILE A 563 -2.60 18.39 -18.02
CA ILE A 563 -3.76 18.27 -18.90
C ILE A 563 -3.37 18.83 -20.27
N ARG A 564 -3.61 18.04 -21.32
CA ARG A 564 -3.66 18.51 -22.69
C ARG A 564 -5.10 18.42 -23.18
N VAL A 565 -5.60 19.50 -23.77
CA VAL A 565 -6.89 19.54 -24.46
C VAL A 565 -6.62 19.82 -25.93
N GLY A 566 -6.79 18.81 -26.78
CA GLY A 566 -6.69 18.91 -28.22
C GLY A 566 -8.06 19.12 -28.86
N SER A 567 -8.16 19.94 -29.91
CA SER A 567 -9.41 20.18 -30.64
C SER A 567 -9.20 20.42 -32.14
N ASP A 568 -10.23 20.11 -32.92
CA ASP A 568 -10.34 20.44 -34.34
C ASP A 568 -10.75 21.90 -34.61
N GLN A 569 -11.21 22.63 -33.58
CA GLN A 569 -11.56 24.06 -33.63
C GLN A 569 -10.81 24.85 -32.54
N LEU A 570 -10.73 26.17 -32.68
CA LEU A 570 -10.21 27.05 -31.63
C LEU A 570 -11.20 27.11 -30.46
N VAL A 571 -10.86 26.46 -29.35
CA VAL A 571 -11.65 26.48 -28.10
C VAL A 571 -10.97 27.35 -27.04
N HIS A 572 -11.65 27.62 -25.93
CA HIS A 572 -11.05 28.18 -24.72
C HIS A 572 -11.09 27.15 -23.60
N VAL A 573 -10.02 27.05 -22.81
CA VAL A 573 -9.83 25.97 -21.83
C VAL A 573 -9.43 26.54 -20.48
N GLU A 574 -10.09 26.05 -19.44
CA GLU A 574 -9.75 26.29 -18.03
C GLU A 574 -9.73 24.97 -17.26
N ARG A 575 -9.04 24.96 -16.12
CA ARG A 575 -9.14 23.91 -15.11
C ARG A 575 -9.68 24.50 -13.84
N ALA A 576 -10.70 23.88 -13.26
CA ALA A 576 -11.08 24.11 -11.87
C ALA A 576 -10.65 22.92 -11.01
N MET A 577 -10.11 23.19 -9.83
CA MET A 577 -9.90 22.18 -8.79
C MET A 577 -10.68 22.54 -7.54
N TYR A 578 -11.26 21.53 -6.91
CA TYR A 578 -11.99 21.64 -5.66
C TYR A 578 -11.48 20.62 -4.66
N TRP A 579 -11.60 20.91 -3.37
CA TRP A 579 -11.33 19.94 -2.32
C TRP A 579 -12.12 20.28 -1.06
N ASN A 580 -12.03 19.44 -0.03
CA ASN A 580 -12.78 19.59 1.22
C ASN A 580 -14.30 19.73 0.96
N ASN A 581 -14.88 18.80 0.20
CA ASN A 581 -16.28 18.84 -0.25
C ASN A 581 -16.64 20.13 -1.00
N ARG A 582 -15.70 20.61 -1.83
CA ARG A 582 -15.81 21.82 -2.65
C ARG A 582 -16.03 23.12 -1.87
N ILE A 583 -15.67 23.12 -0.58
CA ILE A 583 -15.60 24.35 0.22
C ILE A 583 -14.44 25.21 -0.27
N GLU A 584 -13.35 24.57 -0.70
CA GLU A 584 -12.15 25.22 -1.18
C GLU A 584 -11.94 24.91 -2.67
N GLY A 585 -11.26 25.79 -3.39
CA GLY A 585 -10.99 25.62 -4.81
C GLY A 585 -10.03 26.65 -5.39
N HIS A 586 -9.48 26.34 -6.56
CA HIS A 586 -8.77 27.29 -7.43
C HIS A 586 -9.03 26.99 -8.90
N THR A 587 -8.71 27.95 -9.77
CA THR A 587 -8.85 27.79 -11.22
C THR A 587 -7.64 28.37 -11.94
N ALA A 588 -7.36 27.86 -13.13
CA ALA A 588 -6.33 28.39 -14.03
C ALA A 588 -6.75 28.27 -15.50
N ILE A 589 -6.34 29.25 -16.31
CA ILE A 589 -6.53 29.22 -17.77
C ILE A 589 -5.44 28.36 -18.41
N GLY A 590 -5.76 27.66 -19.51
CA GLY A 590 -4.78 26.90 -20.28
C GLY A 590 -3.92 27.76 -21.20
N THR A 591 -2.77 27.23 -21.61
CA THR A 591 -1.86 27.87 -22.57
C THR A 591 -1.72 27.06 -23.86
N ALA A 592 -1.68 27.72 -25.02
CA ALA A 592 -1.66 27.03 -26.31
C ALA A 592 -0.30 26.40 -26.69
N SER A 593 0.76 26.68 -25.92
CA SER A 593 2.09 26.15 -26.22
C SER A 593 3.01 26.13 -25.00
N GLY A 594 3.95 25.18 -25.00
CA GLY A 594 5.10 25.21 -24.09
C GLY A 594 6.10 26.32 -24.42
N ALA A 595 7.01 26.61 -23.50
CA ALA A 595 8.13 27.53 -23.66
C ALA A 595 9.38 27.02 -22.93
N GLY A 596 10.55 27.51 -23.35
CA GLY A 596 11.83 27.22 -22.69
C GLY A 596 12.11 28.07 -21.46
N GLU A 597 11.33 29.13 -21.23
CA GLU A 597 11.44 30.03 -20.06
C GLU A 597 10.04 30.32 -19.52
N TRP A 598 9.87 30.29 -18.20
CA TRP A 598 8.64 30.66 -17.50
C TRP A 598 8.94 31.48 -16.25
N TYR A 599 8.13 32.51 -16.03
CA TYR A 599 8.27 33.47 -14.94
C TYR A 599 6.99 33.44 -14.10
N LEU A 600 7.12 33.15 -12.81
CA LEU A 600 5.99 33.00 -11.88
C LEU A 600 6.22 33.91 -10.66
N ALA A 601 5.45 34.99 -10.56
CA ALA A 601 5.57 35.94 -9.46
C ALA A 601 4.99 35.41 -8.13
N GLU A 602 4.03 34.49 -8.20
CA GLU A 602 3.35 33.90 -7.05
C GLU A 602 4.21 32.88 -6.30
N GLY A 603 4.00 32.80 -4.97
CA GLY A 603 4.69 31.87 -4.06
C GLY A 603 4.91 32.43 -2.65
N CYS A 604 4.69 31.61 -1.62
CA CYS A 604 5.08 31.87 -0.24
C CYS A 604 5.30 30.57 0.53
N THR A 605 6.42 30.48 1.24
CA THR A 605 6.79 29.32 2.08
C THR A 605 6.69 29.63 3.57
N ASP A 606 6.17 30.80 3.92
CA ASP A 606 5.92 31.25 5.28
C ASP A 606 4.44 31.07 5.67
N PHE A 607 4.08 31.39 6.92
CA PHE A 607 2.70 31.42 7.43
C PHE A 607 1.91 30.10 7.28
N GLY A 608 2.63 28.98 7.14
CA GLY A 608 2.03 27.67 6.93
C GLY A 608 1.59 27.38 5.49
N PHE A 609 1.99 28.20 4.51
CA PHE A 609 1.75 27.94 3.10
C PHE A 609 2.64 26.81 2.56
N GLU A 610 2.03 25.91 1.80
CA GLU A 610 2.73 24.98 0.92
C GLU A 610 2.74 25.55 -0.50
N THR A 611 3.92 25.84 -1.06
CA THR A 611 4.06 26.27 -2.45
C THR A 611 4.59 25.13 -3.31
N TRP A 612 3.89 24.86 -4.41
CA TRP A 612 4.19 23.81 -5.37
C TRP A 612 4.40 24.42 -6.75
N LEU A 613 5.60 24.22 -7.29
CA LEU A 613 5.87 24.47 -8.71
C LEU A 613 5.58 23.19 -9.48
N THR A 614 4.69 23.27 -10.46
CA THR A 614 4.38 22.15 -11.34
C THR A 614 4.93 22.41 -12.73
N VAL A 615 5.65 21.44 -13.28
CA VAL A 615 6.20 21.51 -14.64
C VAL A 615 5.71 20.33 -15.47
N LEU A 616 4.99 20.60 -16.55
CA LEU A 616 4.51 19.64 -17.55
C LEU A 616 5.47 19.60 -18.74
N ASN A 617 5.88 18.40 -19.15
CA ASN A 617 6.61 18.15 -20.37
C ASN A 617 5.69 17.49 -21.41
N PRO A 618 5.18 18.25 -22.39
CA PRO A 618 4.36 17.71 -23.47
C PRO A 618 5.18 17.00 -24.56
N ALA A 619 6.51 17.04 -24.52
CA ALA A 619 7.36 16.44 -25.54
C ALA A 619 7.52 14.93 -25.36
N SER A 620 7.82 14.23 -26.46
CA SER A 620 8.13 12.79 -26.48
C SER A 620 9.55 12.42 -26.02
N SER A 621 10.29 13.39 -25.46
CA SER A 621 11.61 13.18 -24.86
C SER A 621 11.69 13.91 -23.52
N ASP A 622 12.47 13.40 -22.59
CA ASP A 622 12.73 14.05 -21.30
C ASP A 622 13.22 15.50 -21.49
N ALA A 623 12.75 16.38 -20.61
CA ALA A 623 13.17 17.77 -20.52
C ALA A 623 14.04 17.95 -19.27
N LEU A 624 15.16 18.65 -19.41
CA LEU A 624 16.00 19.05 -18.29
C LEU A 624 15.70 20.50 -17.93
N VAL A 625 15.16 20.67 -16.73
CA VAL A 625 14.65 21.95 -16.24
C VAL A 625 15.58 22.50 -15.15
N ASN A 626 16.03 23.75 -15.26
CA ASN A 626 16.70 24.46 -14.18
C ASN A 626 15.73 25.40 -13.47
N LEU A 627 15.80 25.39 -12.14
CA LEU A 627 14.94 26.15 -11.26
C LEU A 627 15.74 27.26 -10.59
N ARG A 628 15.21 28.48 -10.62
CA ARG A 628 15.72 29.61 -9.83
C ARG A 628 14.59 30.20 -9.03
N PHE A 629 14.86 30.50 -7.77
CA PHE A 629 13.88 31.09 -6.86
C PHE A 629 14.33 32.49 -6.45
N LEU A 630 13.47 33.48 -6.63
CA LEU A 630 13.76 34.86 -6.24
C LEU A 630 13.03 35.18 -4.93
N THR A 631 13.79 35.56 -3.91
CA THR A 631 13.28 36.03 -2.62
C THR A 631 13.52 37.53 -2.48
N GLU A 632 12.99 38.14 -1.43
CA GLU A 632 13.29 39.54 -1.08
C GLU A 632 14.78 39.75 -0.72
N LYS A 633 15.50 38.67 -0.38
CA LYS A 633 16.94 38.69 -0.08
C LYS A 633 17.81 38.39 -1.30
N GLY A 634 17.21 38.12 -2.46
CA GLY A 634 17.88 37.76 -3.71
C GLY A 634 17.60 36.33 -4.18
N GLU A 635 18.36 35.92 -5.20
CA GLU A 635 18.23 34.62 -5.88
C GLU A 635 18.77 33.46 -5.04
N ILE A 636 18.06 32.33 -5.13
CA ILE A 636 18.44 31.01 -4.60
C ILE A 636 18.36 30.01 -5.75
N ASP A 637 19.44 29.23 -5.94
CA ASP A 637 19.48 28.16 -6.93
C ASP A 637 18.61 26.98 -6.47
N GLY A 638 17.62 26.61 -7.29
CA GLY A 638 16.75 25.46 -7.08
C GLY A 638 17.29 24.17 -7.71
N GLY A 639 18.39 24.25 -8.45
CA GLY A 639 19.04 23.11 -9.09
C GLY A 639 18.34 22.64 -10.37
N ARG A 640 18.63 21.39 -10.76
CA ARG A 640 18.17 20.76 -12.00
C ARG A 640 17.24 19.60 -11.72
N VAL A 641 16.14 19.53 -12.48
CA VAL A 641 15.14 18.46 -12.40
C VAL A 641 14.87 17.93 -13.81
N ALA A 642 14.89 16.60 -13.95
CA ALA A 642 14.42 15.95 -15.16
C ALA A 642 12.90 15.75 -15.09
N VAL A 643 12.21 16.22 -16.12
CA VAL A 643 10.78 16.01 -16.33
C VAL A 643 10.62 14.99 -17.47
N PRO A 644 10.19 13.75 -17.17
CA PRO A 644 10.08 12.70 -18.18
C PRO A 644 9.20 13.09 -19.36
N ALA A 645 9.45 12.48 -20.53
CA ALA A 645 8.60 12.61 -21.70
C ALA A 645 7.12 12.37 -21.37
N LEU A 646 6.23 13.18 -21.96
CA LEU A 646 4.78 13.03 -21.85
C LEU A 646 4.28 12.89 -20.39
N SER A 647 4.90 13.61 -19.47
CA SER A 647 4.63 13.54 -18.03
C SER A 647 4.76 14.91 -17.36
N ARG A 648 4.64 14.96 -16.04
CA ARG A 648 4.85 16.16 -15.22
C ARG A 648 5.72 15.90 -14.00
N ARG A 649 6.17 16.97 -13.35
CA ARG A 649 6.84 16.95 -12.04
C ARG A 649 6.22 17.99 -11.11
N ASN A 650 6.09 17.60 -9.84
CA ASN A 650 5.72 18.47 -8.72
C ASN A 650 6.94 18.75 -7.87
N ILE A 651 7.21 20.02 -7.65
CA ILE A 651 8.36 20.50 -6.90
C ILE A 651 7.83 21.33 -5.73
N ARG A 652 8.01 20.83 -4.50
CA ARG A 652 7.62 21.57 -3.30
C ARG A 652 8.68 22.61 -2.96
N ILE A 653 8.41 23.88 -3.20
CA ILE A 653 9.41 24.96 -3.01
C ILE A 653 9.85 25.05 -1.53
N ASN A 654 8.98 24.68 -0.59
CA ASN A 654 9.29 24.63 0.84
C ASN A 654 10.53 23.76 1.18
N ASP A 655 10.90 22.81 0.33
CA ASP A 655 12.06 21.94 0.56
C ASP A 655 13.39 22.65 0.27
N TRP A 656 13.35 23.80 -0.43
CA TRP A 656 14.51 24.66 -0.70
C TRP A 656 14.50 25.94 0.13
N ILE A 657 13.31 26.50 0.40
CA ILE A 657 13.15 27.81 1.00
C ILE A 657 12.20 27.72 2.19
N SER A 658 12.70 28.11 3.36
CA SER A 658 11.91 28.18 4.59
C SER A 658 11.52 29.62 4.91
N ALA A 659 10.24 29.86 5.18
CA ALA A 659 9.73 31.13 5.71
C ALA A 659 10.11 32.36 4.87
N SER A 660 9.72 32.34 3.59
CA SER A 660 9.90 33.48 2.69
C SER A 660 8.80 33.58 1.63
N ASN A 661 8.48 34.82 1.26
CA ASN A 661 7.93 35.15 -0.05
C ASN A 661 8.89 34.67 -1.14
N VAL A 662 8.38 34.01 -2.17
CA VAL A 662 9.19 33.45 -3.26
C VAL A 662 8.52 33.63 -4.62
N SER A 663 9.31 33.87 -5.65
CA SER A 663 8.89 33.79 -7.06
C SER A 663 9.79 32.77 -7.76
N SER A 664 9.33 32.19 -8.87
CA SER A 664 10.06 31.13 -9.57
C SER A 664 10.38 31.53 -11.00
N ILE A 665 11.58 31.16 -11.46
CA ILE A 665 11.97 31.17 -12.87
C ILE A 665 12.32 29.74 -13.26
N VAL A 666 11.72 29.27 -14.35
CA VAL A 666 11.90 27.93 -14.89
C VAL A 666 12.52 28.04 -16.26
N SER A 667 13.71 27.48 -16.44
CA SER A 667 14.38 27.39 -17.74
C SER A 667 14.47 25.92 -18.16
N SER A 668 14.31 25.64 -19.45
CA SER A 668 14.23 24.26 -19.96
C SER A 668 14.86 24.14 -21.34
N ASP A 669 15.51 23.00 -21.59
CA ASP A 669 16.06 22.64 -22.89
C ASP A 669 15.00 22.19 -23.91
N LYS A 670 13.76 21.97 -23.44
CA LYS A 670 12.56 21.66 -24.24
C LYS A 670 11.40 22.60 -23.87
N PRO A 671 10.44 22.84 -24.79
CA PRO A 671 9.21 23.54 -24.44
C PRO A 671 8.42 22.79 -23.36
N VAL A 672 8.34 23.36 -22.16
CA VAL A 672 7.55 22.86 -21.03
C VAL A 672 6.42 23.84 -20.70
N VAL A 673 5.52 23.48 -19.79
CA VAL A 673 4.50 24.37 -19.23
C VAL A 673 4.66 24.41 -17.71
N ALA A 674 4.59 25.59 -17.11
CA ALA A 674 4.79 25.76 -15.68
C ALA A 674 3.63 26.52 -15.02
N GLU A 675 3.16 25.98 -13.90
CA GLU A 675 2.18 26.62 -13.01
C GLU A 675 2.74 26.61 -11.58
N VAL A 676 2.35 27.60 -10.78
CA VAL A 676 2.65 27.63 -9.33
C VAL A 676 1.34 27.63 -8.56
N SER A 677 1.30 26.83 -7.51
CA SER A 677 0.11 26.64 -6.69
C SER A 677 0.48 26.79 -5.23
N MET A 678 -0.36 27.50 -4.49
CA MET A 678 -0.19 27.69 -3.06
C MET A 678 -1.37 27.12 -2.31
N TYR A 679 -1.11 26.45 -1.19
CA TYR A 679 -2.14 25.94 -0.29
C TYR A 679 -1.88 26.45 1.12
N GLY A 680 -2.90 27.04 1.75
CA GLY A 680 -2.81 27.50 3.13
C GLY A 680 -2.74 26.36 4.14
N GLN A 681 -2.63 26.71 5.42
CA GLN A 681 -2.56 25.73 6.51
C GLN A 681 -3.72 24.73 6.45
N GLY A 682 -3.40 23.43 6.48
CA GLY A 682 -4.38 22.35 6.37
C GLY A 682 -5.15 22.34 5.05
N ARG A 683 -4.62 23.01 4.01
CA ARG A 683 -5.28 23.24 2.72
C ARG A 683 -6.68 23.81 2.90
N ARG A 684 -6.84 24.81 3.78
CA ARG A 684 -8.11 25.53 3.96
C ARG A 684 -8.21 26.80 3.10
N SER A 685 -7.36 26.88 2.09
CA SER A 685 -7.35 27.89 1.03
C SER A 685 -6.35 27.41 -0.03
N GLY A 686 -6.46 27.95 -1.24
CA GLY A 686 -5.42 27.76 -2.24
C GLY A 686 -5.61 28.62 -3.48
N THR A 687 -4.51 28.80 -4.21
CA THR A 687 -4.43 29.56 -5.46
C THR A 687 -3.57 28.81 -6.46
N CYS A 688 -3.72 29.12 -7.74
CA CYS A 688 -2.87 28.62 -8.82
C CYS A 688 -2.71 29.72 -9.86
N SER A 689 -1.50 29.90 -10.37
CA SER A 689 -1.19 30.81 -11.47
C SER A 689 -0.42 30.11 -12.58
N MET A 690 -0.87 30.35 -13.81
CA MET A 690 -0.11 30.07 -15.02
C MET A 690 1.12 30.98 -15.08
N GLY A 691 2.30 30.40 -15.32
CA GLY A 691 3.49 31.20 -15.53
C GLY A 691 3.42 32.01 -16.83
N MET A 692 4.23 33.05 -16.93
CA MET A 692 4.34 33.86 -18.15
C MET A 692 5.61 33.49 -18.91
N LYS A 693 5.53 33.43 -20.25
CA LYS A 693 6.64 32.98 -21.12
C LYS A 693 7.75 34.02 -21.28
N TYR A 694 7.48 35.27 -20.90
CA TYR A 694 8.40 36.38 -20.97
C TYR A 694 8.00 37.45 -19.93
N PRO A 695 8.96 38.19 -19.37
CA PRO A 695 8.67 39.41 -18.63
C PRO A 695 8.21 40.51 -19.61
N ALA A 696 7.43 41.46 -19.11
CA ALA A 696 6.99 42.62 -19.86
C ALA A 696 7.12 43.90 -19.03
N GLN A 697 7.31 45.03 -19.70
CA GLN A 697 7.34 46.34 -19.07
C GLN A 697 5.96 46.85 -18.68
N LYS A 698 4.89 46.20 -19.15
CA LYS A 698 3.52 46.61 -18.87
C LYS A 698 2.61 45.43 -18.58
N TRP A 699 1.90 45.51 -17.45
CA TRP A 699 0.94 44.51 -17.00
C TRP A 699 -0.39 45.15 -16.64
N TYR A 700 -1.48 44.40 -16.82
CA TYR A 700 -2.82 44.81 -16.41
C TYR A 700 -3.42 43.72 -15.52
N LEU A 701 -3.97 44.12 -14.37
CA LEU A 701 -4.69 43.25 -13.45
C LEU A 701 -6.09 43.82 -13.26
N ALA A 702 -7.11 43.05 -13.63
CA ALA A 702 -8.48 43.54 -13.75
C ALA A 702 -9.27 43.55 -12.43
N GLU A 703 -8.76 42.91 -11.38
CA GLU A 703 -9.49 42.62 -10.14
C GLU A 703 -8.64 42.91 -8.91
N GLY A 704 -9.32 43.29 -7.83
CA GLY A 704 -8.77 43.56 -6.51
C GLY A 704 -9.76 44.35 -5.65
N ALA A 705 -9.76 44.09 -4.35
CA ALA A 705 -10.53 44.82 -3.36
C ALA A 705 -9.76 44.94 -2.03
N THR A 706 -9.78 46.12 -1.43
CA THR A 706 -9.10 46.44 -0.17
C THR A 706 -10.10 46.72 0.97
N HIS A 707 -11.27 46.08 0.91
CA HIS A 707 -12.37 46.25 1.85
C HIS A 707 -13.18 44.97 2.01
N SER A 708 -14.21 44.99 2.87
CA SER A 708 -15.14 43.87 3.08
C SER A 708 -14.46 42.54 3.42
N GLY A 709 -13.29 42.59 4.07
CA GLY A 709 -12.52 41.40 4.44
C GLY A 709 -11.65 40.82 3.33
N PHE A 710 -11.57 41.47 2.16
CA PHE A 710 -10.59 41.14 1.11
C PHE A 710 -9.26 41.82 1.39
N ASP A 711 -8.17 41.07 1.23
CA ASP A 711 -6.81 41.59 1.14
C ASP A 711 -6.28 41.44 -0.28
N THR A 712 -5.86 42.54 -0.89
CA THR A 712 -5.23 42.50 -2.21
C THR A 712 -3.71 42.64 -2.08
N TRP A 713 -3.00 41.67 -2.67
CA TRP A 713 -1.55 41.62 -2.68
C TRP A 713 -1.04 41.66 -4.12
N LEU A 714 -0.27 42.69 -4.46
CA LEU A 714 0.41 42.79 -5.75
C LEU A 714 1.80 42.15 -5.65
N LEU A 715 2.03 41.09 -6.43
CA LEU A 715 3.27 40.34 -6.43
C LEU A 715 4.09 40.72 -7.66
N LEU A 716 5.31 41.20 -7.45
CA LEU A 716 6.18 41.67 -8.52
C LEU A 716 7.51 40.91 -8.52
N LEU A 717 7.94 40.52 -9.71
CA LEU A 717 9.19 39.81 -9.95
C LEU A 717 10.10 40.67 -10.84
N ASN A 718 11.32 40.93 -10.40
CA ASN A 718 12.36 41.51 -11.25
C ASN A 718 13.40 40.43 -11.62
N PRO A 719 13.30 39.81 -12.81
CA PRO A 719 14.22 38.78 -13.25
C PRO A 719 15.53 39.31 -13.82
N GLN A 720 15.72 40.63 -13.88
CA GLN A 720 16.88 41.28 -14.51
C GLN A 720 18.01 41.54 -13.49
N PRO A 721 19.27 41.65 -13.94
CA PRO A 721 20.41 41.99 -13.09
C PRO A 721 20.48 43.49 -12.73
N GLU A 722 19.58 44.32 -13.25
CA GLU A 722 19.46 45.74 -12.90
C GLU A 722 18.23 46.03 -12.01
N THR A 723 18.26 47.18 -11.33
CA THR A 723 17.11 47.69 -10.58
C THR A 723 16.02 48.14 -11.54
N ALA A 724 14.77 47.73 -11.32
CA ALA A 724 13.61 48.18 -12.09
C ALA A 724 12.86 49.29 -11.34
N ASN A 725 12.55 50.41 -12.01
CA ASN A 725 11.73 51.48 -11.45
C ASN A 725 10.28 51.25 -11.88
N VAL A 726 9.42 50.90 -10.94
CA VAL A 726 8.05 50.48 -11.21
C VAL A 726 7.04 51.55 -10.80
N THR A 727 6.09 51.83 -11.68
CA THR A 727 4.90 52.65 -11.43
C THR A 727 3.67 51.76 -11.46
N VAL A 728 2.97 51.67 -10.33
CA VAL A 728 1.68 50.98 -10.22
C VAL A 728 0.57 52.03 -10.29
N ASN A 729 -0.11 52.10 -11.42
CA ASN A 729 -1.31 52.90 -11.58
C ASN A 729 -2.52 52.13 -11.06
N VAL A 730 -3.33 52.78 -10.25
CA VAL A 730 -4.51 52.16 -9.64
C VAL A 730 -5.76 52.91 -10.09
N ASP A 731 -6.68 52.18 -10.72
CA ASP A 731 -8.00 52.67 -11.06
C ASP A 731 -9.01 52.14 -10.04
N SER A 732 -9.95 52.98 -9.63
CA SER A 732 -11.05 52.61 -8.74
C SER A 732 -12.37 53.13 -9.32
N THR A 733 -13.50 52.68 -8.80
CA THR A 733 -14.84 53.01 -9.31
C THR A 733 -15.03 54.54 -9.44
N GLY A 734 -15.03 55.04 -10.67
CA GLY A 734 -15.25 56.45 -11.02
C GLY A 734 -14.03 57.37 -10.95
N SER A 735 -12.83 56.90 -10.59
CA SER A 735 -11.62 57.73 -10.53
C SER A 735 -10.31 56.94 -10.58
N ARG A 736 -9.30 57.49 -11.24
CA ARG A 736 -7.90 57.04 -11.10
C ARG A 736 -7.29 57.59 -9.82
N LEU A 737 -6.60 56.75 -9.06
CA LEU A 737 -5.90 57.10 -7.82
C LEU A 737 -4.44 57.49 -8.12
N ASP A 738 -3.78 58.09 -7.13
CA ASP A 738 -2.36 58.43 -7.24
C ASP A 738 -1.53 57.15 -7.44
N PRO A 739 -0.56 57.15 -8.39
CA PRO A 739 0.26 55.98 -8.66
C PRO A 739 1.24 55.71 -7.52
N ILE A 740 1.53 54.44 -7.30
CA ILE A 740 2.56 53.98 -6.36
C ILE A 740 3.87 53.80 -7.14
N ASN A 741 4.91 54.51 -6.75
CA ASN A 741 6.24 54.38 -7.35
C ASN A 741 7.16 53.58 -6.43
N MET A 742 7.89 52.62 -6.97
CA MET A 742 8.80 51.77 -6.20
C MET A 742 10.01 51.30 -7.01
N GLN A 743 11.05 50.83 -6.32
CA GLN A 743 12.22 50.21 -6.94
C GLN A 743 12.29 48.74 -6.56
N LEU A 744 12.49 47.88 -7.56
CA LEU A 744 12.69 46.45 -7.36
C LEU A 744 14.17 46.15 -7.56
N ALA A 745 14.79 45.55 -6.54
CA ALA A 745 16.19 45.16 -6.62
C ALA A 745 16.44 44.14 -7.75
N PRO A 746 17.67 44.04 -8.27
CA PRO A 746 18.06 42.99 -9.21
C PRO A 746 17.73 41.59 -8.69
N LEU A 747 17.33 40.67 -9.59
CA LEU A 747 17.14 39.24 -9.30
C LEU A 747 16.39 39.00 -7.98
N SER A 748 15.29 39.71 -7.79
CA SER A 748 14.52 39.71 -6.55
C SER A 748 13.03 39.77 -6.83
N ARG A 749 12.25 39.63 -5.76
CA ARG A 749 10.81 39.88 -5.80
C ARG A 749 10.41 40.94 -4.77
N THR A 750 9.22 41.49 -4.95
CA THR A 750 8.60 42.37 -3.96
C THR A 750 7.10 42.10 -3.89
N THR A 751 6.55 42.27 -2.69
CA THR A 751 5.11 42.14 -2.41
C THR A 751 4.60 43.48 -1.92
N LEU A 752 3.49 43.95 -2.49
CA LEU A 752 2.79 45.15 -2.02
C LEU A 752 1.43 44.77 -1.47
N HIS A 753 1.20 45.07 -0.19
CA HIS A 753 -0.12 44.93 0.43
C HIS A 753 -0.95 46.18 0.13
N LEU A 754 -1.93 46.06 -0.78
CA LEU A 754 -2.69 47.23 -1.24
C LEU A 754 -3.61 47.79 -0.15
N ASN A 755 -4.03 46.98 0.82
CA ASN A 755 -4.87 47.43 1.93
C ASN A 755 -4.18 48.47 2.81
N ASP A 756 -2.85 48.37 2.97
CA ASP A 756 -2.07 49.31 3.79
C ASP A 756 -1.92 50.68 3.11
N VAL A 757 -1.90 50.69 1.78
CA VAL A 757 -1.64 51.90 0.98
C VAL A 757 -2.92 52.54 0.42
N MET A 758 -3.97 51.75 0.19
CA MET A 758 -5.22 52.19 -0.42
C MET A 758 -6.43 51.49 0.21
N PRO A 759 -6.72 51.70 1.50
CA PRO A 759 -7.81 51.01 2.19
C PRO A 759 -9.20 51.43 1.66
N GLY A 760 -10.15 50.50 1.61
CA GLY A 760 -11.55 50.84 1.37
C GLY A 760 -11.95 50.95 -0.11
N LYS A 761 -11.28 50.27 -1.05
CA LYS A 761 -11.43 50.49 -2.50
C LYS A 761 -11.58 49.18 -3.28
N ASP A 762 -12.42 49.20 -4.31
CA ASP A 762 -12.28 48.30 -5.47
C ASP A 762 -11.14 48.83 -6.33
N VAL A 763 -10.25 47.96 -6.81
CA VAL A 763 -9.07 48.36 -7.58
C VAL A 763 -8.85 47.50 -8.82
N SER A 764 -8.41 48.14 -9.89
CA SER A 764 -7.70 47.50 -11.01
C SER A 764 -6.36 48.20 -11.20
N LEU A 765 -5.38 47.47 -11.73
CA LEU A 765 -3.99 47.89 -11.72
C LEU A 765 -3.42 47.87 -13.13
N SER A 766 -2.61 48.87 -13.46
CA SER A 766 -1.62 48.76 -14.52
C SER A 766 -0.23 49.06 -13.98
N VAL A 767 0.71 48.16 -14.25
CA VAL A 767 2.08 48.24 -13.75
C VAL A 767 2.99 48.55 -14.93
N ASP A 768 3.73 49.65 -14.87
CA ASP A 768 4.72 50.08 -15.85
C ASP A 768 6.14 50.04 -15.23
N SER A 769 7.17 49.59 -15.95
CA SER A 769 8.57 49.51 -15.47
C SER A 769 9.63 50.05 -16.41
#